data_AF-S9QK95-F1
#
_entry.id   AF-S9QK95-F1
#
_cell.length_a   1.000
_cell.length_b   1.000
_cell.length_c   1.000
_cell.angle_alpha   90.00
_cell.angle_beta   90.00
_cell.angle_gamma   90.00
#
_symmetry.space_group_name_H-M   'P 1'
#
loop_
_entity.id
_entity.type
_entity.pdbx_description
1 polymer ?
#
loop_
_entity_poly.entity_id
_entity_poly.type
_entity_poly.pdbx_seq_one_letter_code
_entity_poly.pdbx_strand_id
1 'polypeptide(L)'
;MAKYSWLSNLAAVSVFAFGVTARAGVVLNEPFTDGSRSNTSGGDTQGGVWYYDSTTPELSVVNDAGGLGSGNALRLAPTSGFHKLLTFFSPQTLAVAGDTITVTFDYRFPVAPGSSGGGLRVGLLSSGGTRQTADGGSRSDDKNYGFSTNAGGNSGTGTGVAYEGAGDDVLGGSGAGARIGFGTAGDSVASGTKKHSAFLQVTRLTTGALLVQARLDNLGLASGVHAAPVLTYVFDGFALGFGGTDYYPTLLLDNVVVTTSRQNLLDITATQANASEVGLSPGVLTVTRTDTSTASSVPYTVSGTATGGGDYQPLSGTVSFAAGVGSATLTVTPLEDWIAEGNETVNVTLGQVPGAILQTRSATVTLADNTAVTLPSDALFFSKLDLGRPGLDAVRTAVRAGNYTAARASLAAYFRARTTPIFPLSNLTPNTTQINDALAHRYTVVGTTYDFEPEPVTAINWSYNPTSPVNNEWPWQLNRHAWWDDLAQAYKNNPSANEAYLKELLFELKDWITHSPAPATSSNGQAGSRWRTIEVGIRLGGVWPSAFFRVLNAPALTDELLILWLKSFYMQARHLQAYTAGAGNWVAIEQHGLFTMGTIFPEFSEAETWRTLAISRVETMLTNDVFPDGAEVELTPGYHNGVIADVEGIKSLAVLNSVPTSPVFDARLEGMYAYLMWLSEPNRGVPVLNDSWPLTVTGRLANGYASFPARTDFRWMATNGTAGVMPAHTSHLFTNAGQAVMRSGWGPSDSWALLEAGPYGSGHQNEDKLGLSVDGYGQRHILDTGTYDYDASPYRAYSLSSFAQSQPIIDGLNQNRAAQNATEDRIAAPVVWRTSALYDYAAGSYGAEAPEGWGPNRLKPAVTTRHVFFVKPDGWVVIDDFRVLDGGAHTYTGLFHLNDDTAVVDAATQRLTVQINAGEVDPFTRAVSTTTRPSLTITPLRNSGQTLSVVKGQETPTISGWRFEKDTTWKKWPIPTARFDLTTTGDARMAYVLAAAPASSAPRLPTITRAATSAGTYGVTVSFGTPGDERTFLVGLNGARPSWNGVTFASPAAIISSSGAYTW
;
A
#
# COMPACT_ATOMS: atom_id res chain seq x y z
N MET A 1 83.60 27.01 -5.59
CA MET A 1 84.12 25.87 -6.39
C MET A 1 83.46 24.63 -5.79
N ALA A 2 82.75 23.69 -6.45
CA ALA A 2 82.72 23.13 -7.81
C ALA A 2 81.30 22.49 -8.08
N LYS A 3 80.60 22.68 -9.21
CA LYS A 3 80.51 21.98 -10.55
C LYS A 3 79.68 20.65 -10.64
N TYR A 4 78.85 20.52 -11.72
CA TYR A 4 78.00 19.40 -12.25
C TYR A 4 76.59 19.20 -11.60
N SER A 5 75.46 18.69 -12.17
CA SER A 5 74.99 18.12 -13.46
C SER A 5 73.43 17.89 -13.47
N TRP A 6 72.76 17.99 -14.64
CA TRP A 6 71.49 17.36 -15.19
C TRP A 6 70.14 17.20 -14.41
N LEU A 7 69.03 17.30 -15.20
CA LEU A 7 67.62 16.79 -15.12
C LEU A 7 66.42 17.72 -14.75
N SER A 8 65.48 17.81 -15.73
CA SER A 8 63.99 17.92 -15.72
C SER A 8 63.19 18.70 -14.66
N ASN A 9 62.30 19.62 -15.09
CA ASN A 9 60.83 19.60 -14.83
C ASN A 9 60.03 20.79 -15.43
N LEU A 10 58.72 20.55 -15.57
CA LEU A 10 57.59 21.28 -16.18
C LEU A 10 57.37 22.78 -15.82
N ALA A 11 56.81 23.58 -16.76
CA ALA A 11 55.47 24.23 -16.65
C ALA A 11 55.16 25.32 -17.73
N ALA A 12 54.00 25.15 -18.40
CA ALA A 12 52.92 26.13 -18.64
C ALA A 12 53.05 27.38 -19.57
N VAL A 13 52.29 27.30 -20.68
CA VAL A 13 51.24 28.26 -21.17
C VAL A 13 51.51 29.23 -22.35
N SER A 14 50.75 28.99 -23.44
CA SER A 14 50.17 29.90 -24.48
C SER A 14 50.73 29.98 -25.92
N VAL A 15 50.02 29.26 -26.82
CA VAL A 15 49.44 29.68 -28.12
C VAL A 15 50.32 30.39 -29.17
N PHE A 16 50.61 29.68 -30.28
CA PHE A 16 50.08 29.96 -31.63
C PHE A 16 50.23 28.70 -32.49
N ALA A 17 49.13 27.94 -32.62
CA ALA A 17 48.99 26.88 -33.62
C ALA A 17 48.15 27.44 -34.78
N PHE A 18 48.72 27.52 -35.98
CA PHE A 18 47.96 27.51 -37.22
C PHE A 18 48.05 26.08 -37.77
N GLY A 19 47.03 25.26 -37.96
CA GLY A 19 45.59 25.41 -37.75
C GLY A 19 44.88 24.19 -38.36
N VAL A 20 45.18 22.95 -37.94
CA VAL A 20 44.24 21.83 -38.16
C VAL A 20 43.22 21.92 -37.04
N THR A 21 42.32 22.90 -37.14
CA THR A 21 41.15 22.91 -36.28
C THR A 21 40.28 21.75 -36.77
N ALA A 22 40.38 20.59 -36.12
CA ALA A 22 39.36 19.56 -36.17
C ALA A 22 38.10 20.15 -35.52
N ARG A 23 37.34 20.94 -36.29
CA ARG A 23 35.94 21.18 -35.97
C ARG A 23 35.23 19.84 -36.17
N ALA A 24 34.32 19.48 -35.26
CA ALA A 24 33.52 18.28 -35.39
C ALA A 24 32.97 18.21 -36.82
N GLY A 25 33.38 17.17 -37.56
CA GLY A 25 33.00 16.98 -38.94
C GLY A 25 34.04 17.33 -40.01
N VAL A 26 35.08 18.14 -39.81
CA VAL A 26 36.01 18.49 -40.93
C VAL A 26 36.99 17.33 -41.23
N VAL A 27 37.01 16.82 -42.47
CA VAL A 27 37.78 15.64 -42.89
C VAL A 27 38.81 15.94 -43.99
N LEU A 28 38.69 17.09 -44.68
CA LEU A 28 39.70 17.68 -45.54
C LEU A 28 39.61 19.20 -45.39
N ASN A 29 40.73 19.91 -45.28
CA ASN A 29 40.77 21.37 -45.28
C ASN A 29 42.11 21.84 -45.86
N GLU A 30 42.09 22.31 -47.10
CA GLU A 30 43.29 22.66 -47.87
C GLU A 30 43.21 24.11 -48.41
N PRO A 31 43.92 25.06 -47.76
CA PRO A 31 44.04 26.46 -48.21
C PRO A 31 45.35 26.75 -48.99
N PHE A 32 45.97 25.73 -49.61
CA PHE A 32 47.18 25.79 -50.47
C PHE A 32 48.32 26.75 -50.07
N THR A 33 48.76 26.75 -48.81
CA THR A 33 49.65 27.82 -48.30
C THR A 33 51.14 27.75 -48.71
N ASP A 34 51.72 26.59 -49.06
CA ASP A 34 53.18 26.44 -49.25
C ASP A 34 53.66 25.66 -50.49
N GLY A 35 52.74 25.16 -51.34
CA GLY A 35 53.08 24.52 -52.61
C GLY A 35 53.55 23.07 -52.55
N SER A 36 53.59 22.41 -51.38
CA SER A 36 54.27 21.12 -51.22
C SER A 36 53.43 19.86 -51.54
N ARG A 37 52.15 19.99 -51.91
CA ARG A 37 51.17 18.87 -51.93
C ARG A 37 50.66 18.43 -53.32
N SER A 38 51.17 19.00 -54.40
CA SER A 38 50.83 18.58 -55.78
C SER A 38 51.85 17.59 -56.32
N ASN A 39 51.45 16.33 -56.57
CA ASN A 39 52.30 15.31 -57.19
C ASN A 39 51.69 14.84 -58.51
N THR A 40 52.43 15.00 -59.61
CA THR A 40 52.02 14.55 -60.95
C THR A 40 52.21 13.05 -61.20
N SER A 41 52.86 12.32 -60.29
CA SER A 41 53.39 10.96 -60.53
C SER A 41 52.69 9.82 -59.78
N GLY A 42 51.68 10.09 -58.94
CA GLY A 42 50.97 9.04 -58.18
C GLY A 42 51.74 8.53 -56.95
N GLY A 43 51.11 8.48 -55.77
CA GLY A 43 51.60 7.71 -54.61
C GLY A 43 51.78 8.49 -53.30
N ASP A 44 50.74 8.52 -52.47
CA ASP A 44 50.86 8.61 -51.00
C ASP A 44 49.63 7.97 -50.32
N THR A 45 49.83 7.42 -49.12
CA THR A 45 48.86 6.66 -48.33
C THR A 45 48.19 7.43 -47.20
N GLN A 46 48.52 8.69 -46.83
CA GLN A 46 47.88 9.32 -45.64
C GLN A 46 47.62 10.85 -45.67
N GLY A 47 47.61 11.52 -46.83
CA GLY A 47 47.20 12.94 -46.93
C GLY A 47 46.50 13.36 -48.23
N GLY A 48 45.93 14.57 -48.25
CA GLY A 48 45.25 15.19 -49.40
C GLY A 48 46.22 15.58 -50.51
N VAL A 49 46.68 14.58 -51.28
CA VAL A 49 47.53 14.77 -52.46
C VAL A 49 46.65 14.93 -53.68
N TRP A 50 46.90 15.99 -54.46
CA TRP A 50 46.16 16.28 -55.68
C TRP A 50 46.87 15.69 -56.91
N TYR A 51 46.15 14.85 -57.67
CA TYR A 51 46.62 14.13 -58.86
C TYR A 51 46.01 14.71 -60.13
N TYR A 52 46.77 14.76 -61.23
CA TYR A 52 46.36 15.35 -62.51
C TYR A 52 46.62 14.41 -63.70
N ASP A 53 45.63 14.26 -64.59
CA ASP A 53 45.63 13.38 -65.76
C ASP A 53 45.84 14.18 -67.07
N SER A 54 47.09 14.24 -67.58
CA SER A 54 47.49 14.31 -69.02
C SER A 54 48.95 14.84 -69.20
N THR A 55 49.53 14.63 -70.39
CA THR A 55 51.00 14.77 -70.65
C THR A 55 51.51 16.17 -71.03
N THR A 56 50.72 17.25 -71.10
CA THR A 56 51.25 18.63 -71.26
C THR A 56 50.27 19.76 -70.87
N PRO A 57 49.87 19.91 -69.58
CA PRO A 57 49.60 21.25 -69.01
C PRO A 57 50.18 21.50 -67.59
N GLU A 58 50.25 22.77 -67.14
CA GLU A 58 50.83 23.19 -65.84
C GLU A 58 49.84 23.10 -64.67
N LEU A 59 50.13 22.22 -63.70
CA LEU A 59 49.62 22.30 -62.32
C LEU A 59 50.67 23.00 -61.45
N SER A 60 50.31 24.12 -60.83
CA SER A 60 51.24 24.89 -59.99
C SER A 60 50.51 25.57 -58.84
N VAL A 61 51.19 25.80 -57.73
CA VAL A 61 50.69 26.70 -56.69
C VAL A 61 51.23 28.10 -56.98
N VAL A 62 50.33 29.08 -57.09
CA VAL A 62 50.70 30.46 -57.42
C VAL A 62 50.25 31.42 -56.34
N ASN A 63 51.01 32.50 -56.17
CA ASN A 63 50.62 33.58 -55.27
C ASN A 63 49.28 34.18 -55.72
N ASP A 64 48.28 34.12 -54.85
CA ASP A 64 46.97 34.71 -55.08
C ASP A 64 46.85 36.06 -54.36
N ALA A 65 47.54 37.05 -54.90
CA ALA A 65 47.42 38.44 -54.45
C ALA A 65 46.00 39.03 -54.63
N GLY A 66 45.10 38.31 -55.33
CA GLY A 66 43.73 38.73 -55.63
C GLY A 66 42.66 38.26 -54.63
N GLY A 67 42.98 37.44 -53.62
CA GLY A 67 42.12 37.19 -52.46
C GLY A 67 40.99 36.14 -52.61
N LEU A 68 41.23 34.99 -53.23
CA LEU A 68 40.37 33.80 -53.12
C LEU A 68 40.37 33.23 -51.69
N GLY A 69 41.51 33.22 -51.04
CA GLY A 69 41.67 32.73 -49.67
C GLY A 69 42.87 33.35 -48.96
N SER A 70 43.34 32.69 -47.90
CA SER A 70 44.48 33.15 -47.11
C SER A 70 45.77 32.49 -47.61
N GLY A 71 46.38 33.01 -48.67
CA GLY A 71 47.70 32.53 -49.13
C GLY A 71 47.79 32.36 -50.65
N ASN A 72 48.41 31.26 -51.06
CA ASN A 72 48.53 30.90 -52.47
C ASN A 72 47.29 30.12 -52.91
N ALA A 73 46.99 30.09 -54.21
CA ALA A 73 45.94 29.26 -54.77
C ALA A 73 46.53 28.17 -55.67
N LEU A 74 45.83 27.03 -55.78
CA LEU A 74 46.15 26.02 -56.77
C LEU A 74 45.75 26.52 -58.16
N ARG A 75 46.73 26.72 -59.04
CA ARG A 75 46.54 27.11 -60.44
C ARG A 75 46.57 25.89 -61.33
N LEU A 76 45.51 25.77 -62.12
CA LEU A 76 45.39 24.76 -63.16
C LEU A 76 45.27 25.45 -64.52
N ALA A 77 46.25 25.23 -65.39
CA ALA A 77 46.29 25.83 -66.73
C ALA A 77 46.26 24.73 -67.81
N PRO A 78 45.06 24.29 -68.24
CA PRO A 78 44.91 23.17 -69.18
C PRO A 78 45.33 23.54 -70.62
N THR A 79 45.81 22.55 -71.38
CA THR A 79 45.93 22.58 -72.85
C THR A 79 44.76 21.80 -73.48
N SER A 80 44.69 21.66 -74.82
CA SER A 80 43.61 20.96 -75.54
C SER A 80 43.20 19.62 -74.91
N GLY A 81 41.93 19.47 -74.52
CA GLY A 81 41.38 18.22 -73.97
C GLY A 81 40.57 18.38 -72.67
N PHE A 82 40.07 17.25 -72.15
CA PHE A 82 39.46 17.14 -70.82
C PHE A 82 40.52 16.78 -69.79
N HIS A 83 40.46 17.43 -68.62
CA HIS A 83 41.41 17.22 -67.53
C HIS A 83 40.70 16.94 -66.21
N LYS A 84 41.37 16.18 -65.36
CA LYS A 84 40.84 15.75 -64.06
C LYS A 84 41.86 16.02 -62.97
N LEU A 85 41.35 16.43 -61.82
CA LEU A 85 42.08 16.64 -60.60
C LEU A 85 41.40 15.83 -59.48
N LEU A 86 42.17 15.04 -58.73
CA LEU A 86 41.65 14.16 -57.70
C LEU A 86 42.44 14.29 -56.40
N THR A 87 41.78 14.33 -55.25
CA THR A 87 42.40 14.24 -53.92
C THR A 87 41.65 13.27 -53.02
N PHE A 88 42.32 12.79 -51.99
CA PHE A 88 41.78 11.77 -51.08
C PHE A 88 41.76 12.25 -49.63
N PHE A 89 40.77 11.78 -48.89
CA PHE A 89 40.64 11.98 -47.45
C PHE A 89 40.30 10.67 -46.76
N SER A 90 40.39 10.64 -45.42
CA SER A 90 40.08 9.43 -44.65
C SER A 90 38.62 8.98 -44.90
N PRO A 91 38.35 7.68 -45.11
CA PRO A 91 37.01 7.20 -45.44
C PRO A 91 35.93 7.67 -44.47
N GLN A 92 34.84 8.19 -45.03
CA GLN A 92 33.70 8.74 -44.34
C GLN A 92 32.43 7.98 -44.69
N THR A 93 31.92 7.21 -43.73
CA THR A 93 30.67 6.49 -43.91
C THR A 93 29.46 7.45 -43.82
N LEU A 94 28.35 7.18 -44.49
CA LEU A 94 27.02 7.67 -44.14
C LEU A 94 26.18 6.43 -43.84
N ALA A 95 25.85 6.22 -42.56
CA ALA A 95 25.25 4.96 -42.08
C ALA A 95 23.81 5.13 -41.62
N VAL A 96 23.46 6.29 -41.08
CA VAL A 96 22.13 6.59 -40.56
C VAL A 96 21.48 7.67 -41.41
N ALA A 97 20.16 7.69 -41.48
CA ALA A 97 19.43 8.76 -42.13
C ALA A 97 19.76 10.11 -41.45
N GLY A 98 20.04 11.14 -42.24
CA GLY A 98 20.49 12.44 -41.75
C GLY A 98 22.01 12.57 -41.61
N ASP A 99 22.80 11.50 -41.81
CA ASP A 99 24.24 11.64 -41.99
C ASP A 99 24.52 12.44 -43.29
N THR A 100 25.48 13.37 -43.23
CA THR A 100 25.85 14.22 -44.39
C THR A 100 27.35 14.23 -44.63
N ILE A 101 27.75 14.41 -45.89
CA ILE A 101 29.08 14.85 -46.29
C ILE A 101 28.96 16.07 -47.20
N THR A 102 29.78 17.07 -46.99
CA THR A 102 29.70 18.39 -47.65
C THR A 102 31.08 18.81 -48.10
N VAL A 103 31.20 19.36 -49.30
CA VAL A 103 32.37 20.04 -49.80
C VAL A 103 32.05 21.50 -50.04
N THR A 104 32.94 22.38 -49.62
CA THR A 104 32.96 23.78 -50.02
C THR A 104 34.34 24.16 -50.52
N PHE A 105 34.43 25.03 -51.52
CA PHE A 105 35.70 25.58 -51.97
C PHE A 105 35.52 26.93 -52.65
N ASP A 106 36.60 27.69 -52.76
CA ASP A 106 36.65 28.95 -53.47
C ASP A 106 37.33 28.78 -54.83
N TYR A 107 36.80 29.43 -55.87
CA TYR A 107 37.33 29.32 -57.23
C TYR A 107 37.30 30.65 -58.00
N ARG A 108 38.14 30.76 -59.03
CA ARG A 108 38.21 31.94 -59.93
C ARG A 108 38.70 31.54 -61.31
N PHE A 109 38.03 32.05 -62.33
CA PHE A 109 38.47 32.02 -63.72
C PHE A 109 38.96 33.40 -64.15
N PRO A 110 40.29 33.66 -64.25
CA PRO A 110 40.82 34.98 -64.59
C PRO A 110 40.39 35.51 -65.96
N VAL A 111 40.06 34.60 -66.90
CA VAL A 111 39.56 34.91 -68.25
C VAL A 111 38.19 34.26 -68.45
N ALA A 112 37.30 34.94 -69.16
CA ALA A 112 35.96 34.44 -69.45
C ALA A 112 36.01 33.13 -70.26
N PRO A 113 35.31 32.08 -69.81
CA PRO A 113 35.24 30.83 -70.56
C PRO A 113 34.46 30.99 -71.87
N GLY A 114 34.95 30.35 -72.95
CA GLY A 114 34.28 30.26 -74.26
C GLY A 114 33.01 29.38 -74.24
N SER A 115 32.16 29.52 -75.27
CA SER A 115 30.77 29.02 -75.29
C SER A 115 30.56 27.58 -75.77
N SER A 116 31.55 26.69 -75.73
CA SER A 116 31.38 25.28 -76.16
C SER A 116 31.77 24.27 -75.08
N GLY A 117 30.75 23.65 -74.47
CA GLY A 117 30.72 22.25 -74.03
C GLY A 117 31.55 21.78 -72.81
N GLY A 118 32.44 22.59 -72.25
CA GLY A 118 33.50 22.09 -71.34
C GLY A 118 33.55 22.60 -69.88
N GLY A 119 32.42 22.90 -69.24
CA GLY A 119 32.39 23.63 -67.95
C GLY A 119 32.89 22.86 -66.70
N LEU A 120 32.84 23.51 -65.54
CA LEU A 120 33.33 23.00 -64.24
C LEU A 120 32.50 21.81 -63.76
N ARG A 121 33.18 20.72 -63.39
CA ARG A 121 32.62 19.49 -62.83
C ARG A 121 33.26 19.20 -61.49
N VAL A 122 32.45 18.77 -60.53
CA VAL A 122 32.85 18.53 -59.15
C VAL A 122 32.21 17.26 -58.66
N GLY A 123 32.96 16.42 -57.97
CA GLY A 123 32.52 15.10 -57.53
C GLY A 123 33.01 14.72 -56.14
N LEU A 124 32.17 14.01 -55.40
CA LEU A 124 32.52 13.22 -54.23
C LEU A 124 32.51 11.74 -54.62
N LEU A 125 33.63 11.06 -54.40
CA LEU A 125 33.81 9.67 -54.75
C LEU A 125 33.43 8.77 -53.59
N SER A 126 32.62 7.76 -53.88
CA SER A 126 32.26 6.69 -52.97
C SER A 126 32.92 5.39 -53.43
N SER A 127 33.98 4.96 -52.75
CA SER A 127 34.75 3.75 -53.04
C SER A 127 34.14 2.45 -52.49
N GLY A 128 33.04 2.54 -51.73
CA GLY A 128 32.49 1.39 -51.01
C GLY A 128 33.41 0.86 -49.90
N GLY A 129 34.48 1.58 -49.56
CA GLY A 129 35.35 1.29 -48.41
C GLY A 129 36.74 0.75 -48.75
N THR A 130 37.11 0.57 -50.02
CA THR A 130 38.43 0.07 -50.42
C THR A 130 39.23 1.17 -51.11
N ARG A 131 40.25 1.70 -50.43
CA ARG A 131 41.13 2.74 -50.99
C ARG A 131 42.17 2.11 -51.91
N GLN A 132 42.01 2.21 -53.24
CA GLN A 132 42.95 1.62 -54.20
C GLN A 132 44.13 2.57 -54.49
N THR A 133 45.33 2.27 -53.99
CA THR A 133 46.52 3.15 -54.15
C THR A 133 47.32 2.90 -55.44
N ALA A 134 46.82 2.11 -56.37
CA ALA A 134 47.59 1.65 -57.53
C ALA A 134 46.77 1.64 -58.83
N ASP A 135 46.21 2.78 -59.23
CA ASP A 135 45.61 2.95 -60.56
C ASP A 135 46.29 4.10 -61.29
N GLY A 136 46.91 3.80 -62.43
CA GLY A 136 47.51 4.76 -63.34
C GLY A 136 46.48 5.57 -64.11
N GLY A 137 45.69 6.39 -63.40
CA GLY A 137 44.88 7.46 -64.00
C GLY A 137 43.45 7.12 -64.43
N SER A 138 42.92 5.91 -64.22
CA SER A 138 41.49 5.60 -64.42
C SER A 138 41.02 4.57 -63.39
N ARG A 139 39.96 4.88 -62.64
CA ARG A 139 39.41 4.01 -61.59
C ARG A 139 38.07 3.45 -62.00
N SER A 140 38.03 2.15 -62.30
CA SER A 140 36.86 1.51 -62.91
C SER A 140 35.69 1.19 -61.95
N ASP A 141 35.84 1.38 -60.63
CA ASP A 141 34.89 0.92 -59.60
C ASP A 141 34.28 2.03 -58.71
N ASP A 142 34.90 3.21 -58.63
CA ASP A 142 34.44 4.33 -57.81
C ASP A 142 33.15 4.95 -58.38
N LYS A 143 32.17 5.22 -57.51
CA LYS A 143 30.92 5.93 -57.89
C LYS A 143 31.02 7.40 -57.55
N ASN A 144 30.64 8.26 -58.48
CA ASN A 144 30.74 9.70 -58.31
C ASN A 144 29.37 10.37 -58.11
N TYR A 145 29.30 11.27 -57.12
CA TYR A 145 28.14 12.09 -56.81
C TYR A 145 28.55 13.56 -56.84
N GLY A 146 27.95 14.33 -57.73
CA GLY A 146 28.53 15.63 -58.05
C GLY A 146 27.64 16.57 -58.81
N PHE A 147 28.25 17.64 -59.33
CA PHE A 147 27.59 18.58 -60.22
C PHE A 147 28.47 18.94 -61.40
N SER A 148 27.82 19.38 -62.48
CA SER A 148 28.46 19.88 -63.69
C SER A 148 27.79 21.16 -64.15
N THR A 149 28.59 22.04 -64.75
CA THR A 149 28.13 23.29 -65.35
C THR A 149 28.46 23.33 -66.83
N ASN A 150 27.65 24.06 -67.61
CA ASN A 150 27.96 24.36 -69.00
C ASN A 150 28.58 25.77 -69.06
N ALA A 151 29.77 25.88 -69.65
CA ALA A 151 30.46 27.14 -69.78
C ALA A 151 29.91 28.01 -70.93
N GLY A 152 29.73 29.30 -70.68
CA GLY A 152 29.46 30.33 -71.69
C GLY A 152 28.09 30.25 -72.37
N GLY A 153 27.08 30.93 -71.80
CA GLY A 153 25.90 31.41 -72.53
C GLY A 153 24.81 30.40 -72.92
N ASN A 154 24.85 29.15 -72.46
CA ASN A 154 23.76 28.20 -72.73
C ASN A 154 22.52 28.55 -71.87
N SER A 155 21.51 29.19 -72.47
CA SER A 155 20.31 29.70 -71.79
C SER A 155 19.25 28.64 -71.44
N GLY A 156 19.52 27.35 -71.68
CA GLY A 156 18.52 26.28 -71.57
C GLY A 156 18.37 25.62 -70.19
N THR A 157 19.47 25.43 -69.44
CA THR A 157 19.48 24.78 -68.10
C THR A 157 20.65 25.29 -67.24
N GLY A 158 20.47 25.43 -65.92
CA GLY A 158 21.51 25.87 -64.98
C GLY A 158 22.47 24.76 -64.53
N THR A 159 23.17 24.97 -63.40
CA THR A 159 24.00 23.93 -62.74
C THR A 159 23.24 22.62 -62.59
N GLY A 160 23.76 21.51 -63.10
CA GLY A 160 23.12 20.19 -63.01
C GLY A 160 23.82 19.30 -62.00
N VAL A 161 23.08 18.71 -61.06
CA VAL A 161 23.58 17.62 -60.21
C VAL A 161 23.41 16.29 -60.91
N ALA A 162 24.40 15.41 -60.74
CA ALA A 162 24.49 14.15 -61.46
C ALA A 162 25.07 13.04 -60.58
N TYR A 163 24.80 11.83 -61.03
CA TYR A 163 25.38 10.61 -60.50
C TYR A 163 26.01 9.83 -61.65
N GLU A 164 27.17 9.23 -61.38
CA GLU A 164 27.86 8.34 -62.31
C GLU A 164 28.04 6.95 -61.71
N GLY A 165 27.95 5.95 -62.59
CA GLY A 165 28.29 4.58 -62.24
C GLY A 165 29.80 4.41 -62.00
N ALA A 166 30.14 3.21 -61.54
CA ALA A 166 31.53 2.76 -61.44
C ALA A 166 32.26 2.92 -62.79
N GLY A 167 33.43 3.58 -62.78
CA GLY A 167 34.31 3.72 -63.95
C GLY A 167 34.15 4.97 -64.79
N ASP A 168 33.22 5.85 -64.44
CA ASP A 168 33.06 7.16 -65.06
C ASP A 168 33.58 8.25 -64.13
N ASP A 169 34.83 8.67 -64.39
CA ASP A 169 35.62 9.42 -63.42
C ASP A 169 35.42 10.95 -63.52
N VAL A 170 34.21 11.47 -63.24
CA VAL A 170 33.94 12.90 -62.93
C VAL A 170 33.39 13.75 -64.08
N LEU A 171 32.37 13.18 -64.71
CA LEU A 171 31.31 13.85 -65.47
C LEU A 171 31.56 14.19 -66.93
N GLY A 172 32.38 13.37 -67.61
CA GLY A 172 32.11 13.05 -69.02
C GLY A 172 33.24 12.38 -69.80
N GLY A 173 33.23 11.04 -69.87
CA GLY A 173 33.84 10.22 -70.92
C GLY A 173 32.75 9.63 -71.84
N SER A 174 32.64 10.11 -73.08
CA SER A 174 31.71 9.67 -74.16
C SER A 174 30.18 9.55 -73.91
N GLY A 175 29.68 9.62 -72.68
CA GLY A 175 28.26 9.76 -72.35
C GLY A 175 28.09 10.35 -70.96
N ALA A 176 27.57 11.57 -70.84
CA ALA A 176 27.35 12.17 -69.51
C ALA A 176 26.36 11.31 -68.70
N GLY A 177 26.72 10.94 -67.46
CA GLY A 177 25.83 10.26 -66.53
C GLY A 177 24.49 10.97 -66.36
N ALA A 178 23.46 10.25 -65.91
CA ALA A 178 22.10 10.79 -65.80
C ALA A 178 22.08 12.02 -64.88
N ARG A 179 21.78 13.20 -65.45
CA ARG A 179 21.52 14.41 -64.66
C ARG A 179 20.22 14.19 -63.89
N ILE A 180 20.28 14.28 -62.57
CA ILE A 180 19.18 13.96 -61.67
C ILE A 180 18.50 15.20 -61.06
N GLY A 181 19.00 16.40 -61.40
CA GLY A 181 18.41 17.66 -60.96
C GLY A 181 19.14 18.87 -61.56
N PHE A 182 18.44 19.99 -61.68
CA PHE A 182 18.97 21.23 -62.27
C PHE A 182 18.66 22.44 -61.40
N GLY A 183 19.59 23.38 -61.33
CA GLY A 183 19.41 24.73 -60.79
C GLY A 183 18.77 25.67 -61.81
N THR A 184 18.65 26.95 -61.45
CA THR A 184 17.98 27.97 -62.27
C THR A 184 18.63 28.12 -63.65
N ALA A 185 17.83 28.10 -64.72
CA ALA A 185 18.32 28.30 -66.08
C ALA A 185 19.02 29.66 -66.24
N GLY A 186 20.19 29.67 -66.89
CA GLY A 186 21.01 30.87 -67.08
C GLY A 186 22.10 31.09 -66.01
N ASP A 187 22.00 30.41 -64.86
CA ASP A 187 23.07 30.39 -63.86
C ASP A 187 24.27 29.60 -64.42
N SER A 188 25.38 30.28 -64.69
CA SER A 188 26.61 29.70 -65.23
C SER A 188 27.83 30.16 -64.42
N VAL A 189 28.97 29.52 -64.68
CA VAL A 189 30.25 29.83 -64.04
C VAL A 189 30.64 31.27 -64.34
N ALA A 190 30.85 32.06 -63.28
CA ALA A 190 31.29 33.45 -63.40
C ALA A 190 32.81 33.54 -63.67
N SER A 191 33.22 34.65 -64.29
CA SER A 191 34.62 34.89 -64.68
C SER A 191 35.07 36.33 -64.42
N GLY A 192 36.39 36.54 -64.39
CA GLY A 192 37.03 37.81 -64.09
C GLY A 192 37.94 37.73 -62.86
N THR A 193 38.18 38.88 -62.20
CA THR A 193 39.10 38.98 -61.06
C THR A 193 38.47 38.68 -59.70
N LYS A 194 37.17 38.38 -59.65
CA LYS A 194 36.41 38.18 -58.40
C LYS A 194 36.57 36.77 -57.83
N LYS A 195 36.44 36.64 -56.51
CA LYS A 195 36.34 35.36 -55.79
C LYS A 195 34.91 34.80 -55.97
N HIS A 196 34.83 33.50 -56.24
CA HIS A 196 33.58 32.72 -56.27
C HIS A 196 33.68 31.53 -55.31
N SER A 197 32.54 30.96 -54.92
CA SER A 197 32.49 29.82 -54.00
C SER A 197 31.59 28.70 -54.55
N ALA A 198 31.89 27.46 -54.20
CA ALA A 198 31.11 26.29 -54.57
C ALA A 198 30.73 25.48 -53.34
N PHE A 199 29.58 24.83 -53.41
CA PHE A 199 29.06 23.93 -52.38
C PHE A 199 28.50 22.68 -53.05
N LEU A 200 28.83 21.51 -52.50
CA LEU A 200 28.28 20.21 -52.83
C LEU A 200 27.98 19.47 -51.53
N GLN A 201 26.77 18.95 -51.36
CA GLN A 201 26.40 18.13 -50.21
C GLN A 201 25.71 16.85 -50.66
N VAL A 202 26.05 15.76 -49.99
CA VAL A 202 25.39 14.47 -50.12
C VAL A 202 24.84 14.07 -48.76
N THR A 203 23.53 13.81 -48.72
CA THR A 203 22.77 13.48 -47.50
C THR A 203 22.12 12.12 -47.64
N ARG A 204 22.25 11.25 -46.63
CA ARG A 204 21.54 9.97 -46.59
C ARG A 204 20.11 10.17 -46.10
N LEU A 205 19.12 9.75 -46.90
CA LEU A 205 17.70 9.84 -46.56
C LEU A 205 17.24 8.61 -45.76
N THR A 206 16.07 8.71 -45.13
CA THR A 206 15.41 7.61 -44.40
C THR A 206 15.11 6.40 -45.29
N THR A 207 14.93 6.62 -46.59
CA THR A 207 14.73 5.57 -47.60
C THR A 207 16.02 4.83 -47.98
N GLY A 208 17.18 5.25 -47.46
CA GLY A 208 18.51 4.78 -47.88
C GLY A 208 19.05 5.48 -49.13
N ALA A 209 18.24 6.26 -49.84
CA ALA A 209 18.65 7.05 -51.01
C ALA A 209 19.59 8.21 -50.65
N LEU A 210 20.31 8.74 -51.63
CA LEU A 210 21.19 9.90 -51.48
C LEU A 210 20.56 11.15 -52.11
N LEU A 211 20.43 12.21 -51.32
CA LEU A 211 20.12 13.55 -51.80
C LEU A 211 21.43 14.28 -52.14
N VAL A 212 21.61 14.64 -53.41
CA VAL A 212 22.77 15.41 -53.90
C VAL A 212 22.33 16.85 -54.15
N GLN A 213 23.03 17.80 -53.55
CA GLN A 213 22.73 19.23 -53.63
C GLN A 213 23.98 20.01 -53.98
N ALA A 214 23.88 20.95 -54.91
CA ALA A 214 24.99 21.79 -55.31
C ALA A 214 24.57 23.22 -55.62
N ARG A 215 25.47 24.17 -55.34
CA ARG A 215 25.32 25.58 -55.69
C ARG A 215 26.68 26.19 -56.00
N LEU A 216 26.69 27.13 -56.93
CA LEU A 216 27.80 28.04 -57.16
C LEU A 216 27.39 29.43 -56.68
N ASP A 217 28.26 30.10 -55.96
CA ASP A 217 28.01 31.38 -55.31
C ASP A 217 26.67 31.37 -54.56
N ASN A 218 25.86 32.42 -54.76
CA ASN A 218 24.48 32.52 -54.28
C ASN A 218 23.47 32.24 -55.40
N LEU A 219 23.84 31.46 -56.42
CA LEU A 219 22.96 31.05 -57.50
C LEU A 219 21.98 29.96 -57.03
N GLY A 220 20.99 29.61 -57.87
CA GLY A 220 19.96 28.64 -57.52
C GLY A 220 20.51 27.27 -57.12
N LEU A 221 19.98 26.69 -56.04
CA LEU A 221 20.38 25.36 -55.55
C LEU A 221 19.87 24.26 -56.50
N ALA A 222 20.79 23.52 -57.11
CA ALA A 222 20.47 22.32 -57.84
C ALA A 222 20.34 21.15 -56.85
N SER A 223 19.26 20.36 -56.96
CA SER A 223 19.07 19.17 -56.11
C SER A 223 18.46 18.01 -56.87
N GLY A 224 18.89 16.79 -56.55
CA GLY A 224 18.38 15.56 -57.12
C GLY A 224 18.58 14.38 -56.19
N VAL A 225 17.66 13.41 -56.24
CA VAL A 225 17.73 12.20 -55.40
C VAL A 225 18.18 11.02 -56.26
N HIS A 226 19.26 10.38 -55.85
CA HIS A 226 19.69 9.10 -56.41
C HIS A 226 19.07 7.96 -55.62
N ALA A 227 18.14 7.25 -56.26
CA ALA A 227 17.46 6.08 -55.69
C ALA A 227 18.39 4.86 -55.70
N ALA A 228 19.13 4.66 -54.61
CA ALA A 228 19.87 3.44 -54.33
C ALA A 228 19.63 3.06 -52.86
N PRO A 229 18.98 1.93 -52.54
CA PRO A 229 18.61 1.58 -51.17
C PRO A 229 19.77 0.88 -50.45
N VAL A 230 20.93 1.53 -50.34
CA VAL A 230 22.12 0.94 -49.70
C VAL A 230 22.12 1.25 -48.19
N LEU A 231 22.53 0.26 -47.38
CA LEU A 231 22.60 0.40 -45.93
C LEU A 231 23.66 1.41 -45.48
N THR A 232 24.80 1.52 -46.19
CA THR A 232 25.87 2.47 -45.89
C THR A 232 26.57 2.95 -47.17
N TYR A 233 27.07 4.18 -47.17
CA TYR A 233 27.94 4.72 -48.24
C TYR A 233 29.27 5.13 -47.65
N VAL A 234 30.39 4.94 -48.35
CA VAL A 234 31.71 5.34 -47.85
C VAL A 234 32.38 6.25 -48.87
N PHE A 235 32.60 7.50 -48.49
CA PHE A 235 33.25 8.53 -49.30
C PHE A 235 34.69 8.76 -48.84
N ASP A 236 35.62 8.80 -49.78
CA ASP A 236 37.05 8.95 -49.47
C ASP A 236 37.82 9.79 -50.49
N GLY A 237 37.12 10.32 -51.50
CA GLY A 237 37.72 11.11 -52.57
C GLY A 237 36.92 12.36 -52.90
N PHE A 238 37.64 13.41 -53.29
CA PHE A 238 37.10 14.62 -53.89
C PHE A 238 37.75 14.84 -55.24
N ALA A 239 36.94 15.10 -56.26
CA ALA A 239 37.40 15.23 -57.63
C ALA A 239 36.85 16.47 -58.34
N LEU A 240 37.63 16.98 -59.27
CA LEU A 240 37.33 18.11 -60.12
C LEU A 240 37.64 17.77 -61.57
N GLY A 241 36.73 18.09 -62.48
CA GLY A 241 36.91 17.92 -63.92
C GLY A 241 36.65 19.23 -64.66
N PHE A 242 37.50 19.56 -65.64
CA PHE A 242 37.34 20.75 -66.48
C PHE A 242 38.07 20.57 -67.81
N GLY A 243 37.57 21.16 -68.89
CA GLY A 243 38.15 21.02 -70.24
C GLY A 243 37.12 20.67 -71.30
N GLY A 244 37.54 20.65 -72.57
CA GLY A 244 36.69 20.48 -73.76
C GLY A 244 37.45 20.86 -75.03
N THR A 245 36.87 20.67 -76.22
CA THR A 245 37.56 20.94 -77.49
C THR A 245 37.97 22.41 -77.68
N ASP A 246 37.32 23.36 -76.98
CA ASP A 246 37.60 24.81 -77.08
C ASP A 246 37.71 25.53 -75.71
N TYR A 247 37.93 24.82 -74.60
CA TYR A 247 37.90 25.38 -73.24
C TYR A 247 39.29 25.50 -72.61
N TYR A 248 39.87 26.72 -72.56
CA TYR A 248 41.25 26.96 -72.08
C TYR A 248 41.48 28.05 -70.99
N PRO A 249 40.51 28.50 -70.16
CA PRO A 249 40.84 29.43 -69.09
C PRO A 249 41.54 28.71 -67.94
N THR A 250 42.55 29.36 -67.36
CA THR A 250 43.17 28.93 -66.10
C THR A 250 42.13 28.94 -64.97
N LEU A 251 42.10 27.90 -64.14
CA LEU A 251 41.31 27.82 -62.92
C LEU A 251 42.23 28.05 -61.71
N LEU A 252 41.83 28.95 -60.81
CA LEU A 252 42.41 29.06 -59.47
C LEU A 252 41.43 28.46 -58.46
N LEU A 253 41.94 27.64 -57.55
CA LEU A 253 41.18 26.93 -56.51
C LEU A 253 41.83 27.17 -55.14
N ASP A 254 41.02 27.46 -54.12
CA ASP A 254 41.47 27.60 -52.74
C ASP A 254 40.39 27.18 -51.71
N ASN A 255 40.77 27.02 -50.44
CA ASN A 255 39.90 26.68 -49.30
C ASN A 255 39.02 25.45 -49.54
N VAL A 256 39.58 24.35 -50.04
CA VAL A 256 38.80 23.12 -50.22
C VAL A 256 38.58 22.48 -48.86
N VAL A 257 37.34 22.53 -48.38
CA VAL A 257 36.92 21.97 -47.10
C VAL A 257 35.88 20.88 -47.34
N VAL A 258 36.16 19.66 -46.88
CA VAL A 258 35.20 18.56 -46.80
C VAL A 258 34.81 18.35 -45.34
N THR A 259 33.51 18.30 -45.05
CA THR A 259 32.97 18.07 -43.71
C THR A 259 31.89 17.00 -43.67
N THR A 260 31.75 16.27 -42.56
CA THR A 260 30.72 15.28 -42.27
C THR A 260 29.91 15.63 -41.02
N SER A 261 28.68 15.13 -40.93
CA SER A 261 27.87 15.19 -39.71
C SER A 261 27.17 13.85 -39.49
N ARG A 262 27.12 13.38 -38.23
CA ARG A 262 26.62 12.05 -37.83
C ARG A 262 25.52 12.15 -36.78
N GLN A 263 24.55 11.24 -36.82
CA GLN A 263 23.53 11.10 -35.76
C GLN A 263 24.05 10.28 -34.56
N ASN A 264 23.77 10.72 -33.34
CA ASN A 264 24.06 9.99 -32.10
C ASN A 264 22.84 9.12 -31.72
N LEU A 265 22.96 7.81 -31.76
CA LEU A 265 21.92 6.87 -31.38
C LEU A 265 22.25 6.27 -30.01
N LEU A 266 21.24 6.09 -29.16
CA LEU A 266 21.35 5.45 -27.85
C LEU A 266 20.37 4.28 -27.76
N ASP A 267 20.83 3.16 -27.21
CA ASP A 267 20.03 1.94 -27.09
C ASP A 267 20.30 1.20 -25.76
N ILE A 268 19.33 0.45 -25.24
CA ILE A 268 19.51 -0.40 -24.05
C ILE A 268 18.93 -1.80 -24.29
N THR A 269 19.65 -2.83 -23.88
CA THR A 269 19.20 -4.24 -23.97
C THR A 269 19.55 -4.98 -22.68
N ALA A 270 18.67 -5.88 -22.22
CA ALA A 270 18.99 -6.82 -21.14
C ALA A 270 19.83 -7.99 -21.69
N THR A 271 21.15 -7.86 -21.66
CA THR A 271 22.09 -8.90 -22.12
C THR A 271 22.11 -10.13 -21.21
N GLN A 272 21.75 -9.96 -19.94
CA GLN A 272 21.40 -11.04 -19.02
C GLN A 272 20.11 -10.65 -18.31
N ALA A 273 18.99 -11.09 -18.88
CA ALA A 273 17.65 -10.69 -18.45
C ALA A 273 17.18 -11.37 -17.15
N ASN A 274 17.87 -12.41 -16.68
CA ASN A 274 17.50 -13.13 -15.46
C ASN A 274 18.60 -13.00 -14.41
N ALA A 275 18.23 -12.49 -13.24
CA ALA A 275 19.00 -12.49 -12.02
C ALA A 275 18.38 -13.48 -11.02
N SER A 276 19.11 -13.91 -9.99
CA SER A 276 18.55 -14.77 -8.94
C SER A 276 19.17 -14.49 -7.58
N GLU A 277 18.33 -14.38 -6.56
CA GLU A 277 18.76 -14.29 -5.17
C GLU A 277 19.40 -15.60 -4.70
N VAL A 278 18.90 -16.73 -5.22
CA VAL A 278 19.47 -18.05 -4.97
C VAL A 278 20.83 -18.16 -5.66
N GLY A 279 21.89 -18.14 -4.85
CA GLY A 279 23.27 -18.16 -5.36
C GLY A 279 23.76 -16.81 -5.92
N LEU A 280 23.00 -15.73 -5.72
CA LEU A 280 23.37 -14.34 -6.05
C LEU A 280 23.82 -14.13 -7.50
N SER A 281 23.09 -14.71 -8.46
CA SER A 281 23.37 -14.59 -9.89
C SER A 281 22.91 -13.23 -10.43
N PRO A 282 23.80 -12.36 -10.95
CA PRO A 282 23.43 -11.01 -11.35
C PRO A 282 22.67 -10.94 -12.68
N GLY A 283 21.86 -9.89 -12.86
CA GLY A 283 21.33 -9.47 -14.15
C GLY A 283 22.21 -8.36 -14.76
N VAL A 284 22.25 -8.27 -16.09
CA VAL A 284 23.10 -7.30 -16.79
C VAL A 284 22.34 -6.64 -17.93
N LEU A 285 22.30 -5.31 -17.91
CA LEU A 285 21.81 -4.47 -18.99
C LEU A 285 23.01 -3.83 -19.70
N THR A 286 22.99 -3.79 -21.02
CA THR A 286 24.00 -3.14 -21.85
C THR A 286 23.40 -1.94 -22.55
N VAL A 287 24.02 -0.77 -22.38
CA VAL A 287 23.66 0.47 -23.05
C VAL A 287 24.69 0.75 -24.14
N THR A 288 24.24 1.04 -25.36
CA THR A 288 25.13 1.35 -26.49
C THR A 288 24.91 2.74 -27.04
N ARG A 289 25.95 3.33 -27.64
CA ARG A 289 25.92 4.64 -28.32
C ARG A 289 26.70 4.63 -29.63
N THR A 290 26.27 5.42 -30.62
CA THR A 290 27.00 5.53 -31.91
C THR A 290 28.00 6.69 -31.96
N ASP A 291 27.75 7.80 -31.25
CA ASP A 291 28.75 8.87 -31.12
C ASP A 291 29.70 8.57 -29.96
N THR A 292 30.95 8.27 -30.28
CA THR A 292 32.02 7.98 -29.31
C THR A 292 33.04 9.12 -29.21
N SER A 293 32.84 10.22 -29.93
CA SER A 293 33.84 11.29 -30.07
C SER A 293 34.22 11.97 -28.75
N THR A 294 33.28 12.04 -27.81
CA THR A 294 33.46 12.66 -26.49
C THR A 294 32.97 11.75 -25.37
N ALA A 295 33.42 12.00 -24.15
CA ALA A 295 32.84 11.35 -22.98
C ALA A 295 31.41 11.88 -22.76
N SER A 296 30.49 11.01 -22.33
CA SER A 296 29.10 11.40 -22.07
C SER A 296 28.48 10.56 -20.95
N SER A 297 27.49 11.12 -20.26
CA SER A 297 26.67 10.41 -19.28
C SER A 297 25.21 10.34 -19.74
N VAL A 298 24.58 9.19 -19.60
CA VAL A 298 23.16 8.96 -19.90
C VAL A 298 22.41 8.77 -18.58
N PRO A 299 21.50 9.68 -18.20
CA PRO A 299 20.66 9.47 -17.02
C PRO A 299 19.64 8.36 -17.28
N TYR A 300 19.22 7.65 -16.24
CA TYR A 300 18.11 6.70 -16.33
C TYR A 300 17.28 6.68 -15.04
N THR A 301 16.05 6.20 -15.16
CA THR A 301 15.17 5.92 -14.02
C THR A 301 14.98 4.42 -13.88
N VAL A 302 14.78 3.96 -12.64
CA VAL A 302 14.49 2.56 -12.34
C VAL A 302 13.05 2.46 -11.81
N SER A 303 12.30 1.49 -12.32
CA SER A 303 10.96 1.11 -11.86
C SER A 303 10.84 -0.42 -11.89
N GLY A 304 9.66 -0.96 -11.61
CA GLY A 304 9.45 -2.41 -11.52
C GLY A 304 8.82 -2.79 -10.19
N THR A 305 8.81 -4.07 -9.87
CA THR A 305 8.30 -4.57 -8.58
C THR A 305 9.41 -4.68 -7.53
N ALA A 306 10.65 -4.93 -7.96
CA ALA A 306 11.80 -5.00 -7.07
C ALA A 306 12.26 -3.61 -6.58
N THR A 307 12.57 -3.53 -5.31
CA THR A 307 13.03 -2.36 -4.55
C THR A 307 14.55 -2.35 -4.39
N GLY A 308 15.20 -1.27 -4.87
CA GLY A 308 16.64 -1.08 -4.68
C GLY A 308 17.01 -0.90 -3.20
N GLY A 309 17.88 -1.76 -2.69
CA GLY A 309 18.28 -1.84 -1.28
C GLY A 309 17.53 -2.89 -0.47
N GLY A 310 16.43 -3.44 -1.02
CA GLY A 310 15.78 -4.67 -0.55
C GLY A 310 16.29 -5.85 -1.35
N ASP A 311 15.94 -5.90 -2.63
CA ASP A 311 16.03 -7.11 -3.47
C ASP A 311 17.27 -7.09 -4.39
N TYR A 312 17.84 -5.90 -4.62
CA TYR A 312 19.09 -5.72 -5.34
C TYR A 312 19.86 -4.47 -4.87
N GLN A 313 21.16 -4.45 -5.12
CA GLN A 313 22.02 -3.29 -4.83
C GLN A 313 21.53 -2.05 -5.59
N PRO A 314 21.27 -0.90 -4.91
CA PRO A 314 20.80 0.31 -5.56
C PRO A 314 21.71 0.76 -6.73
N LEU A 315 21.09 1.02 -7.88
CA LEU A 315 21.80 1.51 -9.06
C LEU A 315 22.06 3.03 -8.97
N SER A 316 23.12 3.51 -9.62
CA SER A 316 23.60 4.90 -9.51
C SER A 316 22.72 5.98 -10.17
N GLY A 317 21.78 5.59 -11.05
CA GLY A 317 20.93 6.49 -11.83
C GLY A 317 21.58 7.11 -13.07
N THR A 318 22.86 6.81 -13.34
CA THR A 318 23.57 7.28 -14.55
C THR A 318 24.52 6.23 -15.12
N VAL A 319 24.56 6.11 -16.46
CA VAL A 319 25.58 5.34 -17.21
C VAL A 319 26.60 6.30 -17.77
N SER A 320 27.89 6.02 -17.61
CA SER A 320 28.99 6.85 -18.12
C SER A 320 29.75 6.17 -19.24
N PHE A 321 30.07 6.92 -20.29
CA PHE A 321 30.91 6.50 -21.40
C PHE A 321 32.16 7.37 -21.47
N ALA A 322 33.34 6.74 -21.56
CA ALA A 322 34.57 7.44 -21.92
C ALA A 322 34.62 7.75 -23.43
N ALA A 323 35.42 8.74 -23.83
CA ALA A 323 35.69 8.99 -25.24
C ALA A 323 36.27 7.73 -25.91
N GLY A 324 35.81 7.41 -27.12
CA GLY A 324 36.13 6.19 -27.86
C GLY A 324 35.29 4.96 -27.49
N VAL A 325 34.49 5.00 -26.41
CA VAL A 325 33.73 3.84 -25.93
C VAL A 325 32.26 3.90 -26.37
N GLY A 326 31.79 2.84 -27.05
CA GLY A 326 30.43 2.72 -27.59
C GLY A 326 29.46 1.86 -26.79
N SER A 327 29.91 1.22 -25.69
CA SER A 327 29.07 0.35 -24.86
C SER A 327 29.44 0.45 -23.36
N ALA A 328 28.44 0.36 -22.49
CA ALA A 328 28.60 0.35 -21.04
C ALA A 328 27.53 -0.56 -20.39
N THR A 329 27.87 -1.20 -19.27
CA THR A 329 26.98 -2.15 -18.58
C THR A 329 26.42 -1.59 -17.27
N LEU A 330 25.17 -1.95 -16.98
CA LEU A 330 24.54 -1.82 -15.66
C LEU A 330 24.32 -3.22 -15.10
N THR A 331 24.85 -3.48 -13.91
CA THR A 331 24.70 -4.77 -13.23
C THR A 331 23.65 -4.66 -12.14
N VAL A 332 22.59 -5.45 -12.25
CA VAL A 332 21.60 -5.66 -11.19
C VAL A 332 22.12 -6.80 -10.32
N THR A 333 22.69 -6.48 -9.16
CA THR A 333 23.22 -7.48 -8.22
C THR A 333 22.15 -7.81 -7.19
N PRO A 334 21.60 -9.04 -7.18
CA PRO A 334 20.63 -9.47 -6.18
C PRO A 334 21.14 -9.32 -4.76
N LEU A 335 20.22 -9.11 -3.85
CA LEU A 335 20.40 -9.24 -2.41
C LEU A 335 19.64 -10.49 -1.98
N GLU A 336 20.27 -11.38 -1.21
CA GLU A 336 19.53 -12.52 -0.65
C GLU A 336 18.71 -12.03 0.55
N ASP A 337 17.40 -12.12 0.37
CA ASP A 337 16.36 -11.67 1.26
C ASP A 337 15.63 -12.90 1.88
N TRP A 338 14.99 -12.77 3.05
CA TRP A 338 14.26 -13.89 3.72
C TRP A 338 12.75 -13.74 3.61
N ILE A 339 12.31 -12.88 2.72
CA ILE A 339 10.92 -12.82 2.30
C ILE A 339 10.87 -13.51 0.95
N ALA A 340 9.94 -14.45 0.82
CA ALA A 340 9.57 -14.92 -0.51
C ALA A 340 8.49 -13.94 -1.02
N GLU A 341 8.85 -13.15 -2.02
CA GLU A 341 8.07 -12.08 -2.65
C GLU A 341 7.61 -12.49 -4.06
N GLY A 342 8.09 -13.64 -4.55
CA GLY A 342 7.89 -14.11 -5.91
C GLY A 342 8.86 -13.45 -6.89
N ASN A 343 8.79 -13.82 -8.17
CA ASN A 343 9.69 -13.21 -9.16
C ASN A 343 9.35 -11.73 -9.37
N GLU A 344 10.37 -10.90 -9.28
CA GLU A 344 10.24 -9.45 -9.40
C GLU A 344 10.92 -8.91 -10.66
N THR A 345 10.71 -7.62 -10.94
CA THR A 345 11.28 -6.96 -12.12
C THR A 345 12.02 -5.68 -11.76
N VAL A 346 13.15 -5.45 -12.44
CA VAL A 346 13.90 -4.19 -12.46
C VAL A 346 13.86 -3.64 -13.88
N ASN A 347 13.07 -2.60 -14.09
CA ASN A 347 12.88 -1.91 -15.36
C ASN A 347 13.74 -0.63 -15.38
N VAL A 348 14.74 -0.60 -16.27
CA VAL A 348 15.59 0.59 -16.46
C VAL A 348 15.13 1.33 -17.69
N THR A 349 14.86 2.63 -17.55
CA THR A 349 14.43 3.53 -18.64
C THR A 349 15.44 4.64 -18.85
N LEU A 350 16.04 4.73 -20.04
CA LEU A 350 16.97 5.80 -20.40
C LEU A 350 16.25 7.16 -20.48
N GLY A 351 16.93 8.18 -19.96
CA GLY A 351 16.56 9.59 -20.08
C GLY A 351 17.01 10.21 -21.41
N GLN A 352 16.46 11.39 -21.71
CA GLN A 352 16.83 12.15 -22.91
C GLN A 352 18.24 12.74 -22.79
N VAL A 353 19.01 12.64 -23.87
CA VAL A 353 20.33 13.27 -23.99
C VAL A 353 20.28 14.24 -25.18
N PRO A 354 20.61 15.53 -25.02
CA PRO A 354 20.57 16.50 -26.11
C PRO A 354 21.40 16.05 -27.32
N GLY A 355 20.77 16.02 -28.50
CA GLY A 355 21.42 15.59 -29.75
C GLY A 355 21.51 14.07 -29.96
N ALA A 356 21.02 13.26 -29.02
CA ALA A 356 20.90 11.81 -29.19
C ALA A 356 19.46 11.38 -29.53
N ILE A 357 19.33 10.33 -30.33
CA ILE A 357 18.07 9.68 -30.67
C ILE A 357 18.02 8.35 -29.92
N LEU A 358 17.02 8.17 -29.06
CA LEU A 358 16.78 6.91 -28.34
C LEU A 358 16.12 5.89 -29.28
N GLN A 359 16.73 4.72 -29.45
CA GLN A 359 16.13 3.58 -30.15
C GLN A 359 15.22 2.80 -29.20
N THR A 360 15.78 1.86 -28.43
CA THR A 360 15.07 1.24 -27.31
C THR A 360 15.25 2.12 -26.08
N ARG A 361 14.14 2.47 -25.44
CA ARG A 361 14.14 3.38 -24.28
C ARG A 361 14.19 2.64 -22.94
N SER A 362 13.81 1.37 -22.89
CA SER A 362 13.75 0.61 -21.64
C SER A 362 14.11 -0.86 -21.83
N ALA A 363 14.70 -1.45 -20.80
CA ALA A 363 14.94 -2.89 -20.71
C ALA A 363 14.70 -3.40 -19.29
N THR A 364 14.38 -4.69 -19.17
CA THR A 364 13.94 -5.32 -17.93
C THR A 364 14.87 -6.46 -17.55
N VAL A 365 15.22 -6.54 -16.27
CA VAL A 365 15.77 -7.73 -15.62
C VAL A 365 14.70 -8.34 -14.74
N THR A 366 14.46 -9.64 -14.86
CA THR A 366 13.64 -10.42 -13.92
C THR A 366 14.53 -10.96 -12.83
N LEU A 367 14.16 -10.72 -11.58
CA LEU A 367 14.81 -11.23 -10.39
C LEU A 367 14.05 -12.48 -9.92
N ALA A 368 14.70 -13.64 -9.95
CA ALA A 368 14.14 -14.88 -9.46
C ALA A 368 14.37 -15.03 -7.95
N ASP A 369 13.27 -15.12 -7.22
CA ASP A 369 13.20 -15.23 -5.76
C ASP A 369 13.14 -16.72 -5.31
N ASN A 370 13.35 -16.97 -4.02
CA ASN A 370 13.21 -18.26 -3.39
C ASN A 370 11.72 -18.64 -3.21
N THR A 371 11.35 -19.89 -3.52
CA THR A 371 9.95 -20.35 -3.50
C THR A 371 9.47 -20.84 -2.13
N ALA A 372 10.38 -20.95 -1.16
CA ALA A 372 10.11 -21.26 0.24
C ALA A 372 11.31 -20.81 1.09
N VAL A 373 11.04 -20.01 2.12
CA VAL A 373 12.11 -19.52 3.01
C VAL A 373 12.47 -20.65 3.97
N THR A 374 13.58 -21.33 3.69
CA THR A 374 14.25 -22.18 4.70
C THR A 374 14.91 -21.30 5.76
N LEU A 375 15.21 -21.85 6.93
CA LEU A 375 15.91 -21.09 7.98
C LEU A 375 17.19 -20.44 7.44
N PRO A 376 17.51 -19.20 7.86
CA PRO A 376 18.68 -18.49 7.37
C PRO A 376 19.97 -19.21 7.73
N SER A 377 20.94 -19.15 6.81
CA SER A 377 22.32 -19.51 7.12
C SER A 377 22.84 -18.65 8.27
N ASP A 378 23.88 -19.10 8.97
CA ASP A 378 24.43 -18.29 10.06
C ASP A 378 25.00 -16.96 9.57
N ALA A 379 25.73 -16.97 8.46
CA ALA A 379 26.28 -15.75 7.87
C ALA A 379 25.20 -14.69 7.67
N LEU A 380 24.07 -15.13 7.14
CA LEU A 380 22.95 -14.26 6.88
C LEU A 380 22.24 -13.87 8.18
N PHE A 381 21.99 -14.82 9.10
CA PHE A 381 21.38 -14.52 10.40
C PHE A 381 22.13 -13.47 11.21
N PHE A 382 23.44 -13.66 11.36
CA PHE A 382 24.27 -12.72 12.11
C PHE A 382 24.41 -11.37 11.40
N SER A 383 24.19 -11.28 10.08
CA SER A 383 24.16 -10.00 9.36
C SER A 383 22.93 -9.14 9.70
N LYS A 384 21.83 -9.75 10.18
CA LYS A 384 20.60 -9.06 10.60
C LYS A 384 20.63 -8.65 12.07
N LEU A 385 21.78 -8.78 12.74
CA LEU A 385 21.99 -8.32 14.10
C LEU A 385 22.77 -7.00 14.09
N ASP A 386 22.37 -6.07 14.95
CA ASP A 386 23.17 -4.89 15.29
C ASP A 386 24.31 -5.29 16.23
N LEU A 387 25.39 -5.80 15.64
CA LEU A 387 26.61 -6.22 16.34
C LEU A 387 27.38 -5.03 16.96
N GLY A 388 26.93 -3.79 16.77
CA GLY A 388 27.45 -2.60 17.44
C GLY A 388 26.98 -2.48 18.90
N ARG A 389 25.93 -3.22 19.29
CA ARG A 389 25.33 -3.11 20.62
C ARG A 389 26.27 -3.54 21.76
N PRO A 390 26.19 -2.87 22.93
CA PRO A 390 26.90 -3.30 24.12
C PRO A 390 26.60 -4.75 24.48
N GLY A 391 27.64 -5.53 24.81
CA GLY A 391 27.53 -6.95 25.17
C GLY A 391 27.65 -7.91 23.98
N LEU A 392 27.58 -7.44 22.73
CA LEU A 392 27.76 -8.28 21.53
C LEU A 392 29.19 -8.30 20.99
N ASP A 393 30.18 -7.80 21.73
CA ASP A 393 31.58 -7.71 21.27
C ASP A 393 32.18 -9.07 20.89
N ALA A 394 31.88 -10.11 21.67
CA ALA A 394 32.31 -11.48 21.41
C ALA A 394 31.64 -12.05 20.14
N VAL A 395 30.35 -11.78 19.96
CA VAL A 395 29.59 -12.18 18.76
C VAL A 395 30.18 -11.50 17.53
N ARG A 396 30.38 -10.18 17.58
CA ARG A 396 30.99 -9.39 16.50
C ARG A 396 32.36 -9.93 16.10
N THR A 397 33.18 -10.28 17.09
CA THR A 397 34.53 -10.82 16.86
C THR A 397 34.46 -12.18 16.17
N ALA A 398 33.59 -13.07 16.63
CA ALA A 398 33.41 -14.40 16.04
C ALA A 398 32.86 -14.33 14.60
N VAL A 399 31.88 -13.46 14.34
CA VAL A 399 31.30 -13.24 13.00
C VAL A 399 32.35 -12.70 12.02
N ARG A 400 33.16 -11.71 12.42
CA ARG A 400 34.26 -11.17 11.58
C ARG A 400 35.32 -12.23 11.25
N ALA A 401 35.51 -13.21 12.12
CA ALA A 401 36.41 -14.33 11.89
C ALA A 401 35.77 -15.48 11.07
N GLY A 402 34.50 -15.38 10.69
CA GLY A 402 33.75 -16.45 10.04
C GLY A 402 33.49 -17.67 10.93
N ASN A 403 33.67 -17.56 12.25
CA ASN A 403 33.51 -18.66 13.20
C ASN A 403 32.10 -18.66 13.80
N TYR A 404 31.15 -19.21 13.05
CA TYR A 404 29.74 -19.19 13.44
C TYR A 404 29.42 -20.09 14.65
N THR A 405 30.17 -21.17 14.88
CA THR A 405 30.02 -21.96 16.12
C THR A 405 30.32 -21.12 17.36
N ALA A 406 31.40 -20.34 17.34
CA ALA A 406 31.72 -19.41 18.42
C ALA A 406 30.71 -18.25 18.52
N ALA A 407 30.19 -17.78 17.37
CA ALA A 407 29.17 -16.73 17.34
C ALA A 407 27.86 -17.19 18.01
N ARG A 408 27.39 -18.42 17.72
CA ARG A 408 26.20 -19.03 18.34
C ARG A 408 26.37 -19.16 19.85
N ALA A 409 27.48 -19.73 20.30
CA ALA A 409 27.77 -19.85 21.74
C ALA A 409 27.82 -18.49 22.44
N SER A 410 28.47 -17.50 21.82
CA SER A 410 28.58 -16.15 22.37
C SER A 410 27.22 -15.43 22.45
N LEU A 411 26.37 -15.59 21.43
CA LEU A 411 25.05 -14.97 21.41
C LEU A 411 24.10 -15.66 22.39
N ALA A 412 24.15 -16.99 22.51
CA ALA A 412 23.40 -17.74 23.52
C ALA A 412 23.81 -17.32 24.94
N ALA A 413 25.11 -17.20 25.21
CA ALA A 413 25.63 -16.70 26.48
C ALA A 413 25.15 -15.26 26.78
N TYR A 414 25.15 -14.39 25.77
CA TYR A 414 24.60 -13.04 25.88
C TYR A 414 23.12 -13.06 26.30
N PHE A 415 22.26 -13.82 25.61
CA PHE A 415 20.83 -13.87 25.94
C PHE A 415 20.56 -14.45 27.33
N ARG A 416 21.29 -15.47 27.77
CA ARG A 416 21.16 -16.03 29.12
C ARG A 416 21.57 -15.04 30.22
N ALA A 417 22.52 -14.14 29.93
CA ALA A 417 23.00 -13.14 30.88
C ALA A 417 22.20 -11.82 30.85
N ARG A 418 21.54 -11.51 29.74
CA ARG A 418 20.81 -10.26 29.53
C ARG A 418 19.59 -10.16 30.44
N THR A 419 19.43 -9.03 31.13
CA THR A 419 18.29 -8.74 32.02
C THR A 419 17.29 -7.74 31.46
N THR A 420 17.66 -6.99 30.41
CA THR A 420 16.80 -6.02 29.73
C THR A 420 17.01 -6.09 28.22
N PRO A 421 15.97 -5.92 27.38
CA PRO A 421 14.57 -5.65 27.72
C PRO A 421 13.85 -6.85 28.40
N ILE A 422 12.73 -6.57 29.05
CA ILE A 422 11.93 -7.51 29.84
C ILE A 422 10.68 -7.91 29.05
N PHE A 423 10.44 -9.21 28.95
CA PHE A 423 9.13 -9.75 28.56
C PHE A 423 8.30 -10.03 29.83
N PRO A 424 7.04 -9.56 29.93
CA PRO A 424 6.23 -9.75 31.12
C PRO A 424 5.81 -11.22 31.26
N LEU A 425 6.33 -11.91 32.28
CA LEU A 425 5.95 -13.28 32.61
C LEU A 425 4.95 -13.29 33.77
N SER A 426 3.74 -13.78 33.51
CA SER A 426 2.77 -14.12 34.56
C SER A 426 3.06 -15.51 35.14
N ASN A 427 2.71 -15.73 36.41
CA ASN A 427 2.70 -17.09 36.95
C ASN A 427 1.40 -17.77 36.51
N LEU A 428 1.53 -18.86 35.76
CA LEU A 428 0.41 -19.65 35.27
C LEU A 428 0.25 -20.92 36.12
N THR A 429 -0.97 -21.40 36.27
CA THR A 429 -1.24 -22.74 36.79
C THR A 429 -1.29 -23.70 35.60
N PRO A 430 -0.31 -24.60 35.43
CA PRO A 430 -0.25 -25.44 34.24
C PRO A 430 -1.45 -26.39 34.13
N ASN A 431 -2.04 -26.49 32.94
CA ASN A 431 -3.09 -27.44 32.64
C ASN A 431 -2.48 -28.84 32.42
N THR A 432 -2.57 -29.71 33.42
CA THR A 432 -2.02 -31.07 33.36
C THR A 432 -2.63 -31.94 32.27
N THR A 433 -3.89 -31.69 31.88
CA THR A 433 -4.52 -32.43 30.79
C THR A 433 -3.87 -32.09 29.46
N GLN A 434 -3.70 -30.79 29.17
CA GLN A 434 -3.02 -30.35 27.94
C GLN A 434 -1.56 -30.81 27.87
N ILE A 435 -0.85 -30.84 29.00
CA ILE A 435 0.52 -31.37 29.05
C ILE A 435 0.55 -32.87 28.70
N ASN A 436 -0.33 -33.68 29.29
CA ASN A 436 -0.38 -35.11 29.02
C ASN A 436 -0.79 -35.41 27.57
N ASP A 437 -1.67 -34.57 27.02
CA ASP A 437 -2.09 -34.57 25.62
C ASP A 437 -0.90 -34.31 24.69
N ALA A 438 -0.13 -33.23 24.93
CA ALA A 438 1.07 -32.90 24.16
C ALA A 438 2.12 -34.02 24.18
N LEU A 439 2.40 -34.62 25.35
CA LEU A 439 3.35 -35.75 25.49
C LEU A 439 2.94 -37.01 24.73
N ALA A 440 1.66 -37.14 24.39
CA ALA A 440 1.11 -38.24 23.60
C ALA A 440 0.80 -37.81 22.16
N HIS A 441 1.26 -36.62 21.74
CA HIS A 441 0.93 -35.97 20.46
C HIS A 441 -0.58 -36.03 20.13
N ARG A 442 -1.39 -35.86 21.17
CA ARG A 442 -2.84 -35.76 21.11
C ARG A 442 -3.22 -34.30 21.32
N TYR A 443 -3.95 -33.71 20.39
CA TYR A 443 -4.30 -32.28 20.48
C TYR A 443 -5.80 -32.07 20.43
N THR A 444 -6.32 -31.36 21.44
CA THR A 444 -7.72 -30.91 21.48
C THR A 444 -7.79 -29.44 21.09
N VAL A 445 -8.29 -29.18 19.89
CA VAL A 445 -8.40 -27.84 19.32
C VAL A 445 -9.83 -27.62 18.85
N VAL A 446 -10.43 -26.47 19.17
CA VAL A 446 -11.84 -26.13 18.86
C VAL A 446 -12.84 -27.25 19.19
N GLY A 447 -12.63 -27.92 20.33
CA GLY A 447 -13.49 -29.01 20.81
C GLY A 447 -13.33 -30.35 20.08
N THR A 448 -12.36 -30.46 19.15
CA THR A 448 -12.06 -31.70 18.43
C THR A 448 -10.67 -32.20 18.82
N THR A 449 -10.61 -33.44 19.31
CA THR A 449 -9.37 -34.13 19.67
C THR A 449 -8.87 -34.97 18.50
N TYR A 450 -7.57 -34.95 18.25
CA TYR A 450 -6.91 -35.83 17.28
C TYR A 450 -5.59 -36.38 17.83
N ASP A 451 -5.37 -37.67 17.62
CA ASP A 451 -4.17 -38.41 17.98
C ASP A 451 -3.29 -38.58 16.74
N PHE A 452 -2.06 -38.06 16.76
CA PHE A 452 -1.10 -38.30 15.67
C PHE A 452 -0.46 -39.68 15.82
N GLU A 453 -0.51 -40.50 14.77
CA GLU A 453 0.01 -41.88 14.73
C GLU A 453 0.98 -42.06 13.54
N PRO A 454 1.94 -43.01 13.58
CA PRO A 454 2.16 -44.03 14.61
C PRO A 454 3.01 -43.55 15.80
N GLU A 455 2.79 -44.13 16.98
CA GLU A 455 3.66 -43.99 18.14
C GLU A 455 4.97 -44.82 18.05
N PRO A 456 6.18 -44.23 18.28
CA PRO A 456 6.41 -42.82 18.59
C PRO A 456 6.34 -41.93 17.33
N VAL A 457 5.65 -40.80 17.43
CA VAL A 457 5.59 -39.83 16.34
C VAL A 457 6.98 -39.24 16.11
N THR A 458 7.47 -39.36 14.88
CA THR A 458 8.79 -38.82 14.48
C THR A 458 8.70 -37.46 13.78
N ALA A 459 7.50 -37.10 13.29
CA ALA A 459 7.18 -35.78 12.74
C ALA A 459 5.67 -35.52 12.83
N ILE A 460 5.27 -34.33 13.26
CA ILE A 460 3.86 -33.94 13.36
C ILE A 460 3.41 -33.29 12.05
N ASN A 461 2.26 -33.72 11.51
CA ASN A 461 1.67 -33.04 10.36
C ASN A 461 0.88 -31.79 10.80
N TRP A 462 1.58 -30.67 10.95
CA TRP A 462 1.04 -29.37 11.37
C TRP A 462 -0.01 -28.76 10.43
N SER A 463 -0.24 -29.35 9.25
CA SER A 463 -1.27 -28.92 8.29
C SER A 463 -2.49 -29.84 8.27
N TYR A 464 -2.46 -30.93 9.04
CA TYR A 464 -3.54 -31.91 9.10
C TYR A 464 -4.82 -31.27 9.66
N ASN A 465 -5.97 -31.70 9.13
CA ASN A 465 -7.27 -31.19 9.54
C ASN A 465 -8.29 -32.33 9.70
N PRO A 466 -8.57 -32.78 10.95
CA PRO A 466 -9.57 -33.82 11.22
C PRO A 466 -11.00 -33.36 10.95
N THR A 467 -11.23 -32.04 10.83
CA THR A 467 -12.55 -31.45 10.57
C THR A 467 -12.76 -31.06 9.10
N SER A 468 -11.84 -31.45 8.22
CA SER A 468 -11.94 -31.17 6.78
C SER A 468 -13.11 -31.93 6.11
N PRO A 469 -13.79 -31.36 5.10
CA PRO A 469 -13.65 -29.99 4.58
C PRO A 469 -14.53 -28.95 5.31
N VAL A 470 -15.10 -29.32 6.45
CA VAL A 470 -16.17 -28.56 7.12
C VAL A 470 -15.64 -27.32 7.82
N ASN A 471 -14.50 -27.42 8.50
CA ASN A 471 -13.95 -26.33 9.29
C ASN A 471 -12.41 -26.29 9.17
N ASN A 472 -11.85 -25.10 8.95
CA ASN A 472 -10.41 -24.87 8.85
C ASN A 472 -9.79 -24.35 10.16
N GLU A 473 -10.59 -24.06 11.18
CA GLU A 473 -10.10 -23.54 12.48
C GLU A 473 -9.17 -24.52 13.20
N TRP A 474 -9.36 -25.83 13.02
CA TRP A 474 -8.54 -26.83 13.71
C TRP A 474 -7.05 -26.69 13.39
N PRO A 475 -6.59 -26.78 12.11
CA PRO A 475 -5.17 -26.61 11.81
C PRO A 475 -4.68 -25.19 12.12
N TRP A 476 -5.49 -24.15 11.93
CA TRP A 476 -5.06 -22.78 12.27
C TRP A 476 -4.76 -22.63 13.77
N GLN A 477 -5.67 -23.09 14.64
CA GLN A 477 -5.47 -22.96 16.08
C GLN A 477 -4.45 -23.95 16.66
N LEU A 478 -4.27 -25.12 16.03
CA LEU A 478 -3.15 -26.02 16.35
C LEU A 478 -1.82 -25.25 16.29
N ASN A 479 -1.64 -24.45 15.23
CA ASN A 479 -0.44 -23.65 15.00
C ASN A 479 -0.30 -22.40 15.89
N ARG A 480 -1.14 -22.25 16.92
CA ARG A 480 -0.96 -21.27 18.01
C ARG A 480 -0.14 -21.83 19.17
N HIS A 481 -0.05 -23.15 19.26
CA HIS A 481 0.70 -23.89 20.29
C HIS A 481 0.33 -23.53 21.74
N ALA A 482 -0.96 -23.36 22.03
CA ALA A 482 -1.44 -22.84 23.32
C ALA A 482 -0.92 -23.61 24.56
N TRP A 483 -0.57 -24.90 24.41
CA TRP A 483 -0.04 -25.75 25.48
C TRP A 483 1.45 -25.52 25.78
N TRP A 484 2.20 -24.79 24.95
CA TRP A 484 3.63 -24.53 25.19
C TRP A 484 3.87 -23.75 26.48
N ASP A 485 2.95 -22.85 26.84
CA ASP A 485 2.99 -22.14 28.11
C ASP A 485 2.86 -23.08 29.31
N ASP A 486 1.99 -24.08 29.21
CA ASP A 486 1.79 -25.10 30.25
C ASP A 486 3.04 -25.96 30.43
N LEU A 487 3.62 -26.46 29.33
CA LEU A 487 4.88 -27.23 29.34
C LEU A 487 6.02 -26.43 29.98
N ALA A 488 6.23 -25.20 29.51
CA ALA A 488 7.31 -24.34 29.97
C ALA A 488 7.13 -23.90 31.44
N GLN A 489 5.91 -23.55 31.85
CA GLN A 489 5.62 -23.19 33.24
C GLN A 489 5.74 -24.38 34.18
N ALA A 490 5.25 -25.57 33.79
CA ALA A 490 5.37 -26.77 34.59
C ALA A 490 6.84 -27.17 34.78
N TYR A 491 7.67 -27.09 33.72
CA TYR A 491 9.11 -27.26 33.84
C TYR A 491 9.72 -26.24 34.83
N LYS A 492 9.43 -24.94 34.64
CA LYS A 492 9.93 -23.87 35.53
C LYS A 492 9.57 -24.11 37.00
N ASN A 493 8.39 -24.67 37.28
CA ASN A 493 7.94 -24.97 38.64
C ASN A 493 8.74 -26.09 39.32
N ASN A 494 9.16 -27.12 38.57
CA ASN A 494 9.96 -28.23 39.10
C ASN A 494 10.83 -28.87 38.00
N PRO A 495 12.00 -28.30 37.68
CA PRO A 495 12.84 -28.77 36.58
C PRO A 495 13.24 -30.25 36.69
N SER A 496 13.58 -30.70 37.89
CA SER A 496 14.02 -32.09 38.13
C SER A 496 12.94 -33.14 37.89
N ALA A 497 11.66 -32.80 38.14
CA ALA A 497 10.55 -33.73 37.93
C ALA A 497 10.00 -33.67 36.50
N ASN A 498 10.16 -32.53 35.83
CA ASN A 498 9.42 -32.20 34.62
C ASN A 498 10.33 -32.06 33.38
N GLU A 499 11.51 -32.67 33.40
CA GLU A 499 12.46 -32.68 32.28
C GLU A 499 11.84 -33.22 30.97
N ALA A 500 10.89 -34.16 31.06
CA ALA A 500 10.14 -34.65 29.90
C ALA A 500 9.33 -33.56 29.20
N TYR A 501 8.76 -32.60 29.96
CA TYR A 501 7.95 -31.51 29.41
C TYR A 501 8.80 -30.53 28.60
N LEU A 502 10.03 -30.26 29.07
CA LEU A 502 10.98 -29.46 28.32
C LEU A 502 11.43 -30.17 27.05
N LYS A 503 11.70 -31.48 27.11
CA LYS A 503 12.09 -32.26 25.92
C LYS A 503 11.00 -32.24 24.86
N GLU A 504 9.74 -32.35 25.26
CA GLU A 504 8.58 -32.26 24.37
C GLU A 504 8.50 -30.90 23.70
N LEU A 505 8.53 -29.82 24.49
CA LEU A 505 8.55 -28.44 23.97
C LEU A 505 9.66 -28.22 22.92
N LEU A 506 10.88 -28.70 23.21
CA LEU A 506 12.02 -28.55 22.31
C LEU A 506 11.93 -29.45 21.07
N PHE A 507 11.29 -30.62 21.18
CA PHE A 507 10.96 -31.49 20.05
C PHE A 507 9.96 -30.79 19.14
N GLU A 508 8.81 -30.36 19.66
CA GLU A 508 7.77 -29.67 18.89
C GLU A 508 8.30 -28.39 18.23
N LEU A 509 9.12 -27.59 18.94
CA LEU A 509 9.76 -26.41 18.37
C LEU A 509 10.56 -26.74 17.13
N LYS A 510 11.45 -27.75 17.23
CA LYS A 510 12.31 -28.16 16.13
C LYS A 510 11.48 -28.76 14.99
N ASP A 511 10.51 -29.61 15.33
CA ASP A 511 9.65 -30.27 14.37
C ASP A 511 8.81 -29.27 13.58
N TRP A 512 8.16 -28.33 14.27
CA TRP A 512 7.37 -27.28 13.64
C TRP A 512 8.22 -26.42 12.71
N ILE A 513 9.38 -25.94 13.18
CA ILE A 513 10.27 -25.11 12.35
C ILE A 513 10.75 -25.87 11.11
N THR A 514 11.03 -27.17 11.24
CA THR A 514 11.52 -28.01 10.15
C THR A 514 10.44 -28.25 9.10
N HIS A 515 9.22 -28.53 9.55
CA HIS A 515 8.12 -28.96 8.68
C HIS A 515 7.19 -27.82 8.26
N SER A 516 7.35 -26.61 8.80
CA SER A 516 6.50 -25.43 8.54
C SER A 516 7.30 -24.26 7.97
N PRO A 517 7.90 -24.37 6.76
CA PRO A 517 8.61 -23.26 6.13
C PRO A 517 7.67 -22.08 5.86
N ALA A 518 8.22 -20.86 5.92
CA ALA A 518 7.43 -19.65 5.69
C ALA A 518 7.01 -19.55 4.21
N PRO A 519 5.73 -19.25 3.93
CA PRO A 519 5.22 -19.10 2.57
C PRO A 519 5.53 -17.73 1.96
N ALA A 520 5.47 -17.65 0.63
CA ALA A 520 5.61 -16.42 -0.16
C ALA A 520 4.37 -15.50 -0.17
N THR A 521 3.37 -15.81 0.66
CA THR A 521 2.10 -15.09 0.73
C THR A 521 1.63 -15.07 2.18
N SER A 522 0.66 -14.20 2.52
CA SER A 522 0.07 -14.19 3.87
C SER A 522 -0.62 -15.50 4.27
N SER A 523 -1.02 -16.32 3.30
CA SER A 523 -1.76 -17.58 3.51
C SER A 523 -3.06 -17.44 4.33
N ASN A 524 -3.60 -16.22 4.53
CA ASN A 524 -4.76 -15.95 5.40
C ASN A 524 -6.04 -16.74 5.01
N GLY A 525 -6.21 -17.06 3.72
CA GLY A 525 -7.35 -17.85 3.22
C GLY A 525 -7.04 -19.33 2.94
N GLN A 526 -5.82 -19.80 3.24
CA GLN A 526 -5.40 -21.16 2.87
C GLN A 526 -5.75 -22.16 3.97
N ALA A 527 -6.52 -23.18 3.62
CA ALA A 527 -6.80 -24.33 4.48
C ALA A 527 -5.49 -25.01 4.90
N GLY A 528 -5.36 -25.37 6.18
CA GLY A 528 -4.13 -26.01 6.69
C GLY A 528 -2.92 -25.05 6.81
N SER A 529 -3.12 -23.74 6.63
CA SER A 529 -2.03 -22.76 6.79
C SER A 529 -1.46 -22.76 8.21
N ARG A 530 -0.13 -22.67 8.30
CA ARG A 530 0.63 -22.58 9.56
C ARG A 530 1.11 -21.14 9.83
N TRP A 531 0.90 -20.26 8.84
CA TRP A 531 1.51 -18.94 8.72
C TRP A 531 0.50 -17.85 8.43
N ARG A 532 -0.80 -18.06 8.69
CA ARG A 532 -1.72 -16.91 8.65
C ARG A 532 -1.23 -15.87 9.65
N THR A 533 -1.33 -14.62 9.24
CA THR A 533 -0.88 -13.45 10.00
C THR A 533 -1.40 -13.43 11.44
N ILE A 534 -2.66 -13.80 11.70
CA ILE A 534 -3.21 -13.90 13.07
C ILE A 534 -2.48 -14.94 13.94
N GLU A 535 -2.22 -16.15 13.44
CA GLU A 535 -1.49 -17.18 14.18
C GLU A 535 -0.06 -16.75 14.46
N VAL A 536 0.60 -16.11 13.47
CA VAL A 536 1.95 -15.56 13.64
C VAL A 536 1.94 -14.46 14.72
N GLY A 537 0.95 -13.56 14.70
CA GLY A 537 0.75 -12.53 15.73
C GLY A 537 0.58 -13.11 17.13
N ILE A 538 -0.26 -14.15 17.30
CA ILE A 538 -0.48 -14.83 18.59
C ILE A 538 0.80 -15.48 19.11
N ARG A 539 1.54 -16.18 18.24
CA ARG A 539 2.82 -16.79 18.64
C ARG A 539 3.80 -15.72 19.13
N LEU A 540 3.97 -14.64 18.37
CA LEU A 540 4.93 -13.58 18.66
C LEU A 540 4.53 -12.64 19.80
N GLY A 541 3.23 -12.45 20.03
CA GLY A 541 2.72 -11.56 21.09
C GLY A 541 2.67 -12.20 22.47
N GLY A 542 2.68 -13.54 22.55
CA GLY A 542 2.46 -14.23 23.82
C GLY A 542 3.24 -15.53 23.97
N VAL A 543 2.70 -16.61 23.41
CA VAL A 543 3.04 -17.99 23.79
C VAL A 543 4.52 -18.32 23.56
N TRP A 544 5.08 -17.94 22.41
CA TRP A 544 6.46 -18.29 22.09
C TRP A 544 7.49 -17.52 22.92
N PRO A 545 7.42 -16.18 23.05
CA PRO A 545 8.31 -15.46 23.96
C PRO A 545 8.14 -15.91 25.41
N SER A 546 6.91 -16.17 25.85
CA SER A 546 6.64 -16.66 27.21
C SER A 546 7.36 -17.99 27.46
N ALA A 547 7.21 -18.98 26.58
CA ALA A 547 7.92 -20.25 26.66
C ALA A 547 9.44 -20.05 26.61
N PHE A 548 9.94 -19.26 25.67
CA PHE A 548 11.37 -18.96 25.49
C PHE A 548 12.01 -18.42 26.78
N PHE A 549 11.44 -17.38 27.39
CA PHE A 549 12.02 -16.78 28.61
C PHE A 549 11.86 -17.65 29.86
N ARG A 550 10.86 -18.56 29.91
CA ARG A 550 10.72 -19.52 31.01
C ARG A 550 11.82 -20.58 31.02
N VAL A 551 12.27 -21.00 29.84
CA VAL A 551 13.24 -22.10 29.67
C VAL A 551 14.62 -21.63 29.19
N LEU A 552 14.85 -20.33 29.09
CA LEU A 552 16.09 -19.73 28.56
C LEU A 552 17.37 -20.26 29.23
N ASN A 553 17.30 -20.51 30.54
CA ASN A 553 18.42 -21.01 31.35
C ASN A 553 18.40 -22.53 31.53
N ALA A 554 17.49 -23.24 30.87
CA ALA A 554 17.41 -24.69 30.97
C ALA A 554 18.60 -25.35 30.25
N PRO A 555 19.30 -26.32 30.87
CA PRO A 555 20.45 -26.97 30.25
C PRO A 555 20.13 -27.68 28.92
N ALA A 556 18.92 -28.20 28.76
CA ALA A 556 18.50 -28.88 27.52
C ALA A 556 18.25 -27.92 26.35
N LEU A 557 18.03 -26.62 26.61
CA LEU A 557 18.02 -25.59 25.56
C LEU A 557 19.47 -25.27 25.18
N THR A 558 20.02 -26.09 24.27
CA THR A 558 21.37 -25.91 23.74
C THR A 558 21.51 -24.60 22.98
N ASP A 559 22.75 -24.17 22.77
CA ASP A 559 23.03 -22.94 22.01
C ASP A 559 22.47 -23.03 20.58
N GLU A 560 22.52 -24.21 19.96
CA GLU A 560 21.94 -24.45 18.63
C GLU A 560 20.43 -24.26 18.62
N LEU A 561 19.71 -24.82 19.60
CA LEU A 561 18.25 -24.70 19.69
C LEU A 561 17.81 -23.28 20.04
N LEU A 562 18.56 -22.58 20.89
CA LEU A 562 18.31 -21.18 21.20
C LEU A 562 18.43 -20.31 19.93
N ILE A 563 19.50 -20.50 19.16
CA ILE A 563 19.72 -19.74 17.91
C ILE A 563 18.68 -20.12 16.86
N LEU A 564 18.29 -21.40 16.77
CA LEU A 564 17.19 -21.86 15.92
C LEU A 564 15.88 -21.11 16.25
N TRP A 565 15.57 -20.95 17.53
CA TRP A 565 14.39 -20.23 17.98
C TRP A 565 14.45 -18.74 17.59
N LEU A 566 15.60 -18.09 17.79
CA LEU A 566 15.82 -16.69 17.39
C LEU A 566 15.69 -16.48 15.88
N LYS A 567 16.19 -17.42 15.06
CA LYS A 567 15.99 -17.40 13.61
C LYS A 567 14.50 -17.45 13.25
N SER A 568 13.74 -18.32 13.92
CA SER A 568 12.29 -18.40 13.68
C SER A 568 11.54 -17.15 14.15
N PHE A 569 11.92 -16.54 15.28
CA PHE A 569 11.36 -15.26 15.72
C PHE A 569 11.55 -14.17 14.67
N TYR A 570 12.77 -14.04 14.12
CA TYR A 570 13.06 -13.08 13.06
C TYR A 570 12.19 -13.32 11.81
N MET A 571 12.11 -14.57 11.34
CA MET A 571 11.31 -14.91 10.15
C MET A 571 9.83 -14.58 10.34
N GLN A 572 9.29 -14.89 11.51
CA GLN A 572 7.90 -14.55 11.86
C GLN A 572 7.67 -13.05 11.95
N ALA A 573 8.62 -12.28 12.50
CA ALA A 573 8.55 -10.83 12.52
C ALA A 573 8.57 -10.24 11.10
N ARG A 574 9.46 -10.72 10.22
CA ARG A 574 9.49 -10.33 8.80
C ARG A 574 8.20 -10.68 8.07
N HIS A 575 7.59 -11.83 8.37
CA HIS A 575 6.29 -12.20 7.80
C HIS A 575 5.19 -11.19 8.18
N LEU A 576 5.14 -10.75 9.44
CA LEU A 576 4.20 -9.70 9.88
C LEU A 576 4.57 -8.29 9.38
N GLN A 577 5.85 -8.04 9.12
CA GLN A 577 6.27 -6.81 8.44
C GLN A 577 5.75 -6.79 7.00
N ALA A 578 5.89 -7.89 6.27
CA ALA A 578 5.47 -8.02 4.87
C ALA A 578 3.95 -8.04 4.69
N TYR A 579 3.24 -8.75 5.57
CA TYR A 579 1.81 -9.00 5.41
C TYR A 579 1.01 -8.53 6.63
N THR A 580 -0.20 -8.03 6.35
CA THR A 580 -1.20 -7.67 7.35
C THR A 580 -2.60 -7.96 6.84
N ALA A 581 -3.56 -8.27 7.71
CA ALA A 581 -4.97 -8.40 7.35
C ALA A 581 -5.60 -7.09 6.86
N GLY A 582 -5.00 -5.94 7.18
CA GLY A 582 -5.39 -4.62 6.67
C GLY A 582 -6.50 -3.88 7.45
N ALA A 583 -7.37 -4.59 8.18
CA ALA A 583 -8.40 -3.98 9.04
C ALA A 583 -8.87 -4.92 10.18
N GLY A 584 -9.58 -4.36 11.17
CA GLY A 584 -10.24 -5.10 12.23
C GLY A 584 -9.30 -5.69 13.30
N ASN A 585 -9.86 -6.55 14.15
CA ASN A 585 -9.17 -7.14 15.31
C ASN A 585 -7.87 -7.91 14.97
N TRP A 586 -7.74 -8.48 13.77
CA TRP A 586 -6.50 -9.15 13.34
C TRP A 586 -5.29 -8.21 13.36
N VAL A 587 -5.48 -6.96 12.94
CA VAL A 587 -4.39 -5.97 12.93
C VAL A 587 -3.87 -5.74 14.34
N ALA A 588 -4.74 -5.71 15.36
CA ALA A 588 -4.33 -5.56 16.76
C ALA A 588 -3.35 -6.67 17.17
N ILE A 589 -3.73 -7.92 16.90
CA ILE A 589 -2.99 -9.13 17.25
C ILE A 589 -1.65 -9.19 16.49
N GLU A 590 -1.68 -8.96 15.18
CA GLU A 590 -0.50 -8.94 14.33
C GLU A 590 0.53 -7.91 14.82
N GLN A 591 0.07 -6.69 15.05
CA GLN A 591 0.97 -5.61 15.44
C GLN A 591 1.42 -5.74 16.90
N HIS A 592 0.63 -6.34 17.79
CA HIS A 592 1.09 -6.71 19.12
C HIS A 592 2.26 -7.69 19.04
N GLY A 593 2.18 -8.71 18.18
CA GLY A 593 3.29 -9.63 17.93
C GLY A 593 4.53 -8.94 17.33
N LEU A 594 4.35 -8.11 16.31
CA LEU A 594 5.46 -7.40 15.66
C LEU A 594 6.14 -6.39 16.59
N PHE A 595 5.35 -5.62 17.34
CA PHE A 595 5.84 -4.68 18.35
C PHE A 595 6.59 -5.42 19.46
N THR A 596 6.09 -6.59 19.88
CA THR A 596 6.75 -7.43 20.87
C THR A 596 8.15 -7.79 20.38
N MET A 597 8.28 -8.36 19.18
CA MET A 597 9.58 -8.73 18.61
C MET A 597 10.55 -7.56 18.54
N GLY A 598 10.08 -6.41 18.02
CA GLY A 598 10.89 -5.20 17.97
C GLY A 598 11.29 -4.65 19.34
N THR A 599 10.54 -4.95 20.41
CA THR A 599 10.82 -4.45 21.76
C THR A 599 11.75 -5.38 22.55
N ILE A 600 11.47 -6.68 22.56
CA ILE A 600 12.22 -7.64 23.40
C ILE A 600 13.48 -8.18 22.72
N PHE A 601 13.63 -8.02 21.40
CA PHE A 601 14.83 -8.40 20.66
C PHE A 601 15.42 -7.20 19.90
N PRO A 602 15.86 -6.14 20.61
CA PRO A 602 16.42 -4.96 19.96
C PRO A 602 17.76 -5.26 19.28
N GLU A 603 18.37 -6.43 19.50
CA GLU A 603 19.55 -6.92 18.80
C GLU A 603 19.34 -7.08 17.30
N PHE A 604 18.11 -7.26 16.83
CA PHE A 604 17.82 -7.25 15.40
C PHE A 604 17.98 -5.84 14.83
N SER A 605 18.66 -5.71 13.69
CA SER A 605 18.90 -4.42 13.04
C SER A 605 17.60 -3.71 12.62
N GLU A 606 16.52 -4.46 12.43
CA GLU A 606 15.19 -3.94 12.04
C GLU A 606 14.24 -3.72 13.21
N ALA A 607 14.67 -3.98 14.45
CA ALA A 607 13.79 -3.94 15.61
C ALA A 607 13.07 -2.58 15.78
N GLU A 608 13.76 -1.47 15.50
CA GLU A 608 13.14 -0.13 15.52
C GLU A 608 12.12 0.08 14.39
N THR A 609 12.42 -0.41 13.19
CA THR A 609 11.49 -0.42 12.06
C THR A 609 10.22 -1.19 12.41
N TRP A 610 10.35 -2.37 13.02
CA TRP A 610 9.19 -3.17 13.44
C TRP A 610 8.32 -2.46 14.48
N ARG A 611 8.93 -1.85 15.52
CA ARG A 611 8.16 -1.08 16.52
C ARG A 611 7.41 0.09 15.87
N THR A 612 8.09 0.85 15.01
CA THR A 612 7.53 2.03 14.34
C THR A 612 6.38 1.62 13.41
N LEU A 613 6.56 0.55 12.63
CA LEU A 613 5.55 0.02 11.73
C LEU A 613 4.33 -0.53 12.48
N ALA A 614 4.55 -1.26 13.56
CA ALA A 614 3.46 -1.80 14.38
C ALA A 614 2.60 -0.68 14.99
N ILE A 615 3.24 0.36 15.54
CA ILE A 615 2.53 1.53 16.09
C ILE A 615 1.74 2.26 15.00
N SER A 616 2.35 2.53 13.83
CA SER A 616 1.65 3.25 12.75
C SER A 616 0.44 2.47 12.20
N ARG A 617 0.56 1.15 12.07
CA ARG A 617 -0.54 0.27 11.64
C ARG A 617 -1.66 0.19 12.67
N VAL A 618 -1.34 0.07 13.96
CA VAL A 618 -2.35 0.09 15.03
C VAL A 618 -3.02 1.45 15.12
N GLU A 619 -2.30 2.56 14.99
CA GLU A 619 -2.91 3.90 14.99
C GLU A 619 -3.86 4.10 13.82
N THR A 620 -3.48 3.59 12.64
CA THR A 620 -4.35 3.61 11.46
C THR A 620 -5.62 2.81 11.72
N MET A 621 -5.49 1.59 12.27
CA MET A 621 -6.63 0.77 12.64
C MET A 621 -7.50 1.45 13.71
N LEU A 622 -6.93 1.94 14.81
CA LEU A 622 -7.67 2.66 15.86
C LEU A 622 -8.35 3.93 15.34
N THR A 623 -7.77 4.60 14.34
CA THR A 623 -8.39 5.78 13.73
C THR A 623 -9.60 5.40 12.87
N ASN A 624 -9.54 4.27 12.19
CA ASN A 624 -10.59 3.81 11.27
C ASN A 624 -11.70 3.03 11.99
N ASP A 625 -11.33 2.26 13.00
CA ASP A 625 -12.17 1.23 13.63
C ASP A 625 -12.52 1.56 15.10
N VAL A 626 -12.11 2.72 15.60
CA VAL A 626 -12.59 3.24 16.90
C VAL A 626 -13.16 4.64 16.71
N PHE A 627 -14.44 4.79 17.04
CA PHE A 627 -15.14 6.06 17.01
C PHE A 627 -14.49 7.09 17.96
N PRO A 628 -14.65 8.39 17.70
CA PRO A 628 -14.14 9.45 18.59
C PRO A 628 -14.62 9.35 20.06
N ASP A 629 -15.78 8.74 20.31
CA ASP A 629 -16.32 8.49 21.65
C ASP A 629 -15.81 7.19 22.30
N GLY A 630 -14.89 6.50 21.64
CA GLY A 630 -14.15 5.35 22.19
C GLY A 630 -14.76 3.99 21.86
N ALA A 631 -15.97 3.92 21.29
CA ALA A 631 -16.56 2.66 20.87
C ALA A 631 -15.81 2.08 19.66
N GLU A 632 -15.57 0.77 19.68
CA GLU A 632 -15.05 0.07 18.49
C GLU A 632 -16.21 -0.13 17.50
N VAL A 633 -15.94 -0.07 16.20
CA VAL A 633 -16.95 0.05 15.13
C VAL A 633 -17.83 -1.19 14.94
N GLU A 634 -17.47 -2.33 15.51
CA GLU A 634 -18.37 -3.49 15.60
C GLU A 634 -19.38 -3.32 16.74
N LEU A 635 -19.32 -2.29 17.58
CA LEU A 635 -20.34 -2.02 18.61
C LEU A 635 -20.66 -3.24 19.50
N THR A 636 -19.71 -4.16 19.64
CA THR A 636 -19.86 -5.39 20.45
C THR A 636 -18.93 -5.26 21.66
N PRO A 637 -19.46 -5.21 22.89
CA PRO A 637 -18.60 -5.06 24.07
C PRO A 637 -17.57 -6.19 24.23
N GLY A 638 -17.91 -7.41 23.79
CA GLY A 638 -17.03 -8.58 23.77
C GLY A 638 -15.80 -8.39 22.87
N TYR A 639 -15.99 -8.07 21.58
CA TYR A 639 -14.85 -7.86 20.68
C TYR A 639 -14.11 -6.57 20.97
N HIS A 640 -14.81 -5.50 21.37
CA HIS A 640 -14.18 -4.28 21.87
C HIS A 640 -13.17 -4.58 22.99
N ASN A 641 -13.55 -5.40 23.97
CA ASN A 641 -12.64 -5.83 25.05
C ASN A 641 -11.48 -6.71 24.56
N GLY A 642 -11.67 -7.45 23.47
CA GLY A 642 -10.62 -8.19 22.78
C GLY A 642 -9.59 -7.26 22.13
N VAL A 643 -10.05 -6.26 21.36
CA VAL A 643 -9.18 -5.25 20.74
C VAL A 643 -8.39 -4.48 21.80
N ILE A 644 -9.01 -4.10 22.92
CA ILE A 644 -8.26 -3.48 24.03
C ILE A 644 -7.15 -4.42 24.52
N ALA A 645 -7.37 -5.73 24.61
CA ALA A 645 -6.36 -6.66 25.14
C ALA A 645 -5.04 -6.60 24.37
N ASP A 646 -5.10 -6.58 23.04
CA ASP A 646 -3.91 -6.55 22.19
C ASP A 646 -3.23 -5.17 22.19
N VAL A 647 -4.03 -4.10 22.11
CA VAL A 647 -3.51 -2.73 22.14
C VAL A 647 -2.92 -2.39 23.52
N GLU A 648 -3.55 -2.84 24.60
CA GLU A 648 -3.03 -2.77 25.97
C GLU A 648 -1.72 -3.56 26.12
N GLY A 649 -1.59 -4.72 25.46
CA GLY A 649 -0.36 -5.51 25.43
C GLY A 649 0.82 -4.69 24.90
N ILE A 650 0.62 -3.98 23.79
CA ILE A 650 1.59 -3.01 23.23
C ILE A 650 1.93 -1.93 24.26
N LYS A 651 0.93 -1.26 24.85
CA LYS A 651 1.15 -0.18 25.83
C LYS A 651 1.95 -0.67 27.04
N SER A 652 1.55 -1.81 27.60
CA SER A 652 2.15 -2.39 28.79
C SER A 652 3.61 -2.77 28.54
N LEU A 653 3.89 -3.40 27.39
CA LEU A 653 5.25 -3.76 27.00
C LEU A 653 6.11 -2.51 26.76
N ALA A 654 5.53 -1.48 26.13
CA ALA A 654 6.20 -0.22 25.88
C ALA A 654 6.61 0.48 27.18
N VAL A 655 5.68 0.60 28.13
CA VAL A 655 5.93 1.17 29.47
C VAL A 655 7.01 0.36 30.20
N LEU A 656 6.89 -0.96 30.22
CA LEU A 656 7.83 -1.85 30.91
C LEU A 656 9.27 -1.70 30.39
N ASN A 657 9.43 -1.41 29.11
CA ASN A 657 10.72 -1.34 28.43
C ASN A 657 11.16 0.09 28.07
N SER A 658 10.48 1.11 28.62
CA SER A 658 10.78 2.52 28.34
C SER A 658 10.79 2.86 26.84
N VAL A 659 9.90 2.21 26.07
CA VAL A 659 9.66 2.51 24.65
C VAL A 659 8.49 3.49 24.57
N PRO A 660 8.60 4.61 23.82
CA PRO A 660 7.50 5.54 23.69
C PRO A 660 6.37 4.98 22.82
N THR A 661 5.12 5.25 23.23
CA THR A 661 3.94 5.21 22.36
C THR A 661 3.59 6.64 21.92
N SER A 662 2.80 6.81 20.86
CA SER A 662 2.40 8.15 20.42
C SER A 662 1.18 8.68 21.20
N PRO A 663 0.95 10.01 21.20
CA PRO A 663 -0.26 10.60 21.76
C PRO A 663 -1.56 10.12 21.10
N VAL A 664 -1.53 9.77 19.80
CA VAL A 664 -2.72 9.28 19.08
C VAL A 664 -3.10 7.90 19.60
N PHE A 665 -2.11 7.01 19.69
CA PHE A 665 -2.28 5.68 20.27
C PHE A 665 -2.83 5.76 21.70
N ASP A 666 -2.21 6.59 22.55
CA ASP A 666 -2.59 6.74 23.95
C ASP A 666 -4.01 7.27 24.12
N ALA A 667 -4.38 8.32 23.37
CA ALA A 667 -5.72 8.91 23.43
C ALA A 667 -6.81 7.94 22.97
N ARG A 668 -6.55 7.14 21.91
CA ARG A 668 -7.51 6.15 21.42
C ARG A 668 -7.71 5.01 22.41
N LEU A 669 -6.62 4.45 22.94
CA LEU A 669 -6.69 3.39 23.95
C LEU A 669 -7.39 3.88 25.23
N GLU A 670 -7.10 5.10 25.70
CA GLU A 670 -7.78 5.70 26.85
C GLU A 670 -9.29 5.84 26.60
N GLY A 671 -9.69 6.27 25.40
CA GLY A 671 -11.08 6.38 24.98
C GLY A 671 -11.82 5.05 25.02
N MET A 672 -11.18 3.96 24.59
CA MET A 672 -11.76 2.61 24.65
C MET A 672 -12.01 2.15 26.10
N TYR A 673 -11.07 2.39 27.02
CA TYR A 673 -11.34 2.14 28.44
C TYR A 673 -12.51 2.98 28.98
N ALA A 674 -12.58 4.26 28.56
CA ALA A 674 -13.68 5.12 28.95
C ALA A 674 -15.03 4.61 28.42
N TYR A 675 -15.09 4.07 27.20
CA TYR A 675 -16.29 3.45 26.65
C TYR A 675 -16.80 2.32 27.56
N LEU A 676 -15.95 1.35 27.93
CA LEU A 676 -16.35 0.27 28.83
C LEU A 676 -16.82 0.79 30.20
N MET A 677 -16.16 1.80 30.75
CA MET A 677 -16.58 2.41 32.01
C MET A 677 -17.99 3.01 31.88
N TRP A 678 -18.23 3.85 30.89
CA TRP A 678 -19.50 4.54 30.71
C TRP A 678 -20.64 3.58 30.37
N LEU A 679 -20.36 2.54 29.58
CA LEU A 679 -21.33 1.50 29.24
C LEU A 679 -21.69 0.60 30.44
N SER A 680 -20.81 0.50 31.43
CA SER A 680 -20.96 -0.48 32.52
C SER A 680 -22.23 -0.31 33.37
N GLU A 681 -22.84 -1.43 33.67
CA GLU A 681 -24.00 -1.58 34.55
C GLU A 681 -23.64 -1.44 36.03
N PRO A 682 -24.62 -1.26 36.94
CA PRO A 682 -24.40 -1.18 38.38
C PRO A 682 -23.59 -2.35 38.97
N ASN A 683 -23.75 -3.55 38.40
CA ASN A 683 -23.02 -4.76 38.78
C ASN A 683 -21.59 -4.86 38.20
N ARG A 684 -21.09 -3.81 37.53
CA ARG A 684 -19.81 -3.76 36.79
C ARG A 684 -19.73 -4.66 35.55
N GLY A 685 -20.85 -5.24 35.15
CA GLY A 685 -21.00 -5.88 33.86
C GLY A 685 -21.16 -4.86 32.74
N VAL A 686 -21.23 -5.36 31.51
CA VAL A 686 -21.69 -4.60 30.34
C VAL A 686 -22.87 -5.34 29.70
N PRO A 687 -23.76 -4.64 28.98
CA PRO A 687 -24.83 -5.27 28.22
C PRO A 687 -24.26 -6.20 27.15
N VAL A 688 -25.00 -7.26 26.85
CA VAL A 688 -24.62 -8.28 25.84
C VAL A 688 -25.11 -7.87 24.45
N LEU A 689 -24.81 -6.64 24.04
CA LEU A 689 -25.20 -6.09 22.73
C LEU A 689 -24.54 -6.84 21.59
N ASN A 690 -25.25 -6.96 20.45
CA ASN A 690 -24.69 -7.53 19.23
C ASN A 690 -24.08 -8.92 19.50
N ASP A 691 -22.96 -9.28 18.84
CA ASP A 691 -22.28 -10.53 19.15
C ASP A 691 -21.40 -10.52 20.41
N SER A 692 -21.99 -10.19 21.56
CA SER A 692 -21.28 -10.07 22.83
C SER A 692 -21.65 -11.18 23.83
N TRP A 693 -20.82 -11.28 24.88
CA TRP A 693 -20.97 -12.22 25.98
C TRP A 693 -20.80 -11.50 27.33
N PRO A 694 -21.25 -12.11 28.45
CA PRO A 694 -21.11 -11.49 29.75
C PRO A 694 -19.63 -11.25 30.11
N LEU A 695 -19.28 -10.01 30.44
CA LEU A 695 -17.96 -9.63 30.95
C LEU A 695 -18.08 -8.57 32.04
N THR A 696 -17.01 -8.41 32.84
CA THR A 696 -16.91 -7.37 33.87
C THR A 696 -15.78 -6.40 33.55
N VAL A 697 -15.95 -5.12 33.93
CA VAL A 697 -15.01 -4.06 33.56
C VAL A 697 -13.89 -3.84 34.58
N THR A 698 -13.97 -4.42 35.78
CA THR A 698 -13.06 -4.08 36.90
C THR A 698 -11.60 -4.38 36.59
N GLY A 699 -11.29 -5.59 36.12
CA GLY A 699 -9.93 -5.98 35.73
C GLY A 699 -9.40 -5.13 34.58
N ARG A 700 -10.25 -4.86 33.58
CA ARG A 700 -9.87 -4.05 32.42
C ARG A 700 -9.57 -2.60 32.81
N LEU A 701 -10.40 -2.00 33.67
CA LEU A 701 -10.16 -0.64 34.17
C LEU A 701 -9.00 -0.55 35.16
N ALA A 702 -8.62 -1.65 35.83
CA ALA A 702 -7.38 -1.70 36.59
C ALA A 702 -6.16 -1.55 35.67
N ASN A 703 -6.16 -2.23 34.53
CA ASN A 703 -5.11 -2.10 33.51
C ASN A 703 -5.14 -0.71 32.85
N GLY A 704 -6.34 -0.17 32.61
CA GLY A 704 -6.53 1.21 32.17
C GLY A 704 -5.93 2.22 33.16
N TYR A 705 -6.14 2.06 34.46
CA TYR A 705 -5.52 2.92 35.49
C TYR A 705 -3.99 2.76 35.55
N ALA A 706 -3.48 1.54 35.38
CA ALA A 706 -2.03 1.31 35.32
C ALA A 706 -1.39 2.02 34.12
N SER A 707 -2.08 2.04 32.97
CA SER A 707 -1.63 2.75 31.76
C SER A 707 -1.84 4.26 31.83
N PHE A 708 -2.90 4.71 32.53
CA PHE A 708 -3.32 6.11 32.64
C PHE A 708 -3.59 6.51 34.10
N PRO A 709 -2.54 6.70 34.94
CA PRO A 709 -2.71 6.96 36.38
C PRO A 709 -3.47 8.25 36.74
N ALA A 710 -3.63 9.17 35.77
CA ALA A 710 -4.45 10.37 35.94
C ALA A 710 -5.96 10.08 35.98
N ARG A 711 -6.39 8.93 35.43
CA ARG A 711 -7.79 8.50 35.40
C ARG A 711 -8.19 7.82 36.71
N THR A 712 -8.31 8.63 37.76
CA THR A 712 -8.71 8.14 39.09
C THR A 712 -10.14 7.59 39.15
N ASP A 713 -10.95 7.88 38.14
CA ASP A 713 -12.25 7.26 37.85
C ASP A 713 -12.12 5.80 37.41
N PHE A 714 -11.11 5.46 36.61
CA PHE A 714 -10.79 4.06 36.32
C PHE A 714 -10.43 3.29 37.60
N ARG A 715 -9.63 3.90 38.49
CA ARG A 715 -9.31 3.31 39.80
C ARG A 715 -10.56 3.10 40.65
N TRP A 716 -11.48 4.06 40.65
CA TRP A 716 -12.74 3.95 41.39
C TRP A 716 -13.56 2.76 40.91
N MET A 717 -13.72 2.61 39.60
CA MET A 717 -14.43 1.47 39.02
C MET A 717 -13.71 0.14 39.27
N ALA A 718 -12.40 0.09 39.07
CA ALA A 718 -11.57 -1.10 39.27
C ALA A 718 -11.62 -1.61 40.72
N THR A 719 -11.79 -0.72 41.68
CA THR A 719 -11.78 -1.04 43.12
C THR A 719 -13.17 -1.05 43.74
N ASN A 720 -14.24 -1.09 42.92
CA ASN A 720 -15.62 -1.04 43.38
C ASN A 720 -15.93 0.12 44.35
N GLY A 721 -15.33 1.27 44.05
CA GLY A 721 -15.51 2.52 44.77
C GLY A 721 -14.70 2.69 46.05
N THR A 722 -13.82 1.74 46.39
CA THR A 722 -13.01 1.81 47.61
C THR A 722 -11.82 2.77 47.49
N ALA A 723 -11.32 3.06 46.28
CA ALA A 723 -10.24 4.03 46.05
C ALA A 723 -10.35 4.73 44.71
N GLY A 724 -9.95 6.00 44.62
CA GLY A 724 -10.11 6.83 43.42
C GLY A 724 -11.29 7.80 43.57
N VAL A 725 -11.76 8.35 42.45
CA VAL A 725 -12.85 9.34 42.43
C VAL A 725 -13.98 8.83 41.55
N MET A 726 -15.20 8.79 42.07
CA MET A 726 -16.38 8.40 41.29
C MET A 726 -16.52 9.29 40.04
N PRO A 727 -16.93 8.76 38.88
CA PRO A 727 -17.17 9.57 37.69
C PRO A 727 -18.09 10.77 38.00
N ALA A 728 -17.74 11.94 37.46
CA ALA A 728 -18.33 13.22 37.84
C ALA A 728 -19.83 13.37 37.50
N HIS A 729 -20.29 12.62 36.49
CA HIS A 729 -21.68 12.60 36.05
C HIS A 729 -22.17 11.15 35.99
N THR A 730 -23.48 10.97 35.98
CA THR A 730 -24.10 9.65 35.97
C THR A 730 -24.31 9.18 34.53
N SER A 731 -25.12 9.89 33.76
CA SER A 731 -25.59 9.46 32.43
C SER A 731 -24.66 9.93 31.31
N HIS A 732 -24.62 9.19 30.19
CA HIS A 732 -23.67 9.41 29.09
C HIS A 732 -24.31 9.14 27.73
N LEU A 733 -23.95 9.93 26.72
CA LEU A 733 -24.31 9.68 25.32
C LEU A 733 -23.03 9.43 24.51
N PHE A 734 -22.92 8.25 23.93
CA PHE A 734 -21.96 7.95 22.88
C PHE A 734 -22.54 8.46 21.56
N THR A 735 -22.08 9.62 21.11
CA THR A 735 -22.69 10.29 19.95
C THR A 735 -22.43 9.55 18.65
N ASN A 736 -21.29 8.89 18.51
CA ASN A 736 -20.92 8.15 17.31
C ASN A 736 -21.48 6.73 17.33
N ALA A 737 -21.38 6.05 18.48
CA ALA A 737 -22.00 4.74 18.67
C ALA A 737 -23.53 4.80 18.72
N GLY A 738 -24.12 5.99 18.95
CA GLY A 738 -25.56 6.20 19.10
C GLY A 738 -26.18 5.49 20.30
N GLN A 739 -25.41 5.35 21.38
CA GLN A 739 -25.80 4.66 22.60
C GLN A 739 -26.05 5.66 23.74
N ALA A 740 -27.27 5.66 24.28
CA ALA A 740 -27.65 6.55 25.37
C ALA A 740 -27.78 5.79 26.69
N VAL A 741 -26.78 5.96 27.56
CA VAL A 741 -26.72 5.36 28.91
C VAL A 741 -27.34 6.31 29.93
N MET A 742 -28.40 5.86 30.59
CA MET A 742 -29.16 6.60 31.59
C MET A 742 -28.98 5.92 32.95
N ARG A 743 -28.54 6.63 34.00
CA ARG A 743 -28.35 6.01 35.32
C ARG A 743 -28.55 6.96 36.50
N SER A 744 -29.02 6.44 37.62
CA SER A 744 -29.27 7.22 38.85
C SER A 744 -27.97 7.50 39.62
N GLY A 745 -26.98 6.64 39.45
CA GLY A 745 -25.69 6.68 40.11
C GLY A 745 -24.80 5.51 39.67
N TRP A 746 -23.75 5.22 40.45
CA TRP A 746 -22.71 4.24 40.15
C TRP A 746 -22.59 3.10 41.17
N GLY A 747 -23.42 3.13 42.21
CA GLY A 747 -23.50 2.12 43.25
C GLY A 747 -24.23 0.86 42.76
N PRO A 748 -24.10 -0.26 43.50
CA PRO A 748 -24.68 -1.55 43.10
C PRO A 748 -26.21 -1.59 43.15
N SER A 749 -26.85 -0.62 43.82
CA SER A 749 -28.31 -0.50 43.91
C SER A 749 -28.89 0.61 43.03
N ASP A 750 -28.05 1.30 42.25
CA ASP A 750 -28.51 2.31 41.31
C ASP A 750 -29.20 1.65 40.11
N SER A 751 -30.16 2.37 39.51
CA SER A 751 -30.82 1.91 38.29
C SER A 751 -30.11 2.45 37.05
N TRP A 752 -30.21 1.69 35.97
CA TRP A 752 -29.52 1.92 34.71
C TRP A 752 -30.39 1.51 33.53
N ALA A 753 -30.29 2.22 32.41
CA ALA A 753 -30.87 1.81 31.16
C ALA A 753 -30.00 2.24 29.98
N LEU A 754 -30.14 1.52 28.87
CA LEU A 754 -29.50 1.83 27.59
C LEU A 754 -30.53 1.83 26.48
N LEU A 755 -30.58 2.92 25.72
CA LEU A 755 -31.20 2.97 24.39
C LEU A 755 -30.10 2.82 23.34
N GLU A 756 -30.18 1.76 22.54
CA GLU A 756 -29.35 1.54 21.35
C GLU A 756 -30.04 2.23 20.17
N ALA A 757 -29.42 3.25 19.59
CA ALA A 757 -29.96 4.00 18.46
C ALA A 757 -28.87 4.33 17.42
N GLY A 758 -27.80 3.54 17.43
CA GLY A 758 -26.60 3.70 16.63
C GLY A 758 -26.72 3.32 15.16
N PRO A 759 -25.63 3.57 14.43
CA PRO A 759 -25.47 3.07 13.07
C PRO A 759 -25.46 1.54 13.01
N TYR A 760 -25.47 0.99 11.80
CA TYR A 760 -25.07 -0.42 11.62
C TYR A 760 -23.55 -0.50 11.59
N GLY A 761 -22.95 -1.24 12.53
CA GLY A 761 -21.50 -1.43 12.62
C GLY A 761 -20.90 -2.24 11.47
N SER A 762 -19.60 -2.54 11.54
CA SER A 762 -18.87 -3.19 10.44
C SER A 762 -18.94 -4.72 10.41
N GLY A 763 -19.27 -5.35 11.53
CA GLY A 763 -19.31 -6.80 11.69
C GLY A 763 -20.03 -7.15 12.98
N HIS A 764 -20.38 -8.44 13.14
CA HIS A 764 -20.94 -8.95 14.39
C HIS A 764 -22.24 -8.25 14.87
N GLN A 765 -22.96 -7.62 13.94
CA GLN A 765 -24.13 -6.77 14.20
C GLN A 765 -25.45 -7.55 14.23
N ASN A 766 -26.36 -7.12 15.11
CA ASN A 766 -27.75 -7.52 15.18
C ASN A 766 -28.67 -6.43 14.58
N GLU A 767 -29.91 -6.82 14.27
CA GLU A 767 -30.98 -5.91 13.85
C GLU A 767 -31.71 -5.33 15.06
N ASP A 768 -30.99 -4.52 15.86
CA ASP A 768 -31.31 -4.14 17.24
C ASP A 768 -31.52 -2.63 17.49
N LYS A 769 -31.57 -1.79 16.44
CA LYS A 769 -31.75 -0.34 16.60
C LYS A 769 -33.10 -0.04 17.23
N LEU A 770 -33.10 0.82 18.26
CA LEU A 770 -34.19 1.10 19.20
C LEU A 770 -34.35 0.05 20.32
N GLY A 771 -33.40 -0.87 20.45
CA GLY A 771 -33.28 -1.79 21.58
C GLY A 771 -33.18 -1.06 22.92
N LEU A 772 -33.85 -1.60 23.93
CA LEU A 772 -33.83 -1.10 25.30
C LEU A 772 -33.34 -2.18 26.25
N SER A 773 -32.32 -1.86 27.06
CA SER A 773 -31.90 -2.66 28.22
C SER A 773 -32.16 -1.89 29.51
N VAL A 774 -32.55 -2.60 30.58
CA VAL A 774 -32.86 -2.00 31.89
C VAL A 774 -32.31 -2.88 33.01
N ASP A 775 -31.52 -2.27 33.88
CA ASP A 775 -31.10 -2.81 35.17
C ASP A 775 -31.70 -1.95 36.29
N GLY A 776 -32.40 -2.59 37.23
CA GLY A 776 -32.92 -1.95 38.42
C GLY A 776 -32.33 -2.62 39.66
N TYR A 777 -31.68 -1.83 40.52
CA TYR A 777 -31.10 -2.33 41.78
C TYR A 777 -30.08 -3.48 41.61
N GLY A 778 -29.29 -3.46 40.52
CA GLY A 778 -28.27 -4.46 40.22
C GLY A 778 -28.81 -5.75 39.60
N GLN A 779 -30.08 -5.75 39.18
CA GLN A 779 -30.73 -6.85 38.48
C GLN A 779 -31.07 -6.40 37.06
N ARG A 780 -30.49 -7.09 36.07
CA ARG A 780 -30.92 -7.02 34.66
C ARG A 780 -32.36 -7.50 34.59
N HIS A 781 -33.28 -6.63 34.17
CA HIS A 781 -34.69 -6.95 34.01
C HIS A 781 -35.07 -7.09 32.54
N ILE A 782 -34.60 -6.16 31.71
CA ILE A 782 -34.77 -6.18 30.25
C ILE A 782 -33.38 -6.28 29.64
N LEU A 783 -33.16 -7.28 28.78
CA LEU A 783 -31.85 -7.59 28.19
C LEU A 783 -31.92 -7.75 26.67
N ASP A 784 -30.75 -7.59 26.05
CA ASP A 784 -30.41 -8.21 24.76
C ASP A 784 -30.22 -9.71 24.97
N THR A 785 -30.75 -10.53 24.06
CA THR A 785 -30.77 -11.98 24.18
C THR A 785 -29.43 -12.65 23.86
N GLY A 786 -28.48 -11.91 23.29
CA GLY A 786 -27.11 -12.35 23.02
C GLY A 786 -26.94 -13.24 21.79
N THR A 787 -25.71 -13.69 21.56
CA THR A 787 -25.29 -14.50 20.39
C THR A 787 -25.65 -15.97 20.48
N TYR A 788 -25.93 -16.59 19.33
CA TYR A 788 -25.92 -18.04 19.15
C TYR A 788 -24.76 -18.50 18.25
N ASP A 789 -24.62 -19.82 18.02
CA ASP A 789 -23.55 -20.34 17.19
C ASP A 789 -23.51 -19.71 15.79
N TYR A 790 -22.30 -19.56 15.23
CA TYR A 790 -22.07 -18.95 13.92
C TYR A 790 -22.37 -19.96 12.80
N ASP A 791 -23.57 -20.53 12.84
CA ASP A 791 -24.05 -21.56 11.93
C ASP A 791 -25.25 -21.06 11.09
N ALA A 792 -25.80 -21.96 10.27
CA ALA A 792 -27.00 -21.68 9.46
C ALA A 792 -28.30 -22.09 10.19
N SER A 793 -28.28 -22.24 11.52
CA SER A 793 -29.45 -22.67 12.28
C SER A 793 -30.50 -21.55 12.36
N PRO A 794 -31.79 -21.91 12.57
CA PRO A 794 -32.82 -20.91 12.78
C PRO A 794 -32.63 -20.12 14.09
N TYR A 795 -31.84 -20.62 15.06
CA TYR A 795 -31.50 -19.88 16.27
C TYR A 795 -30.49 -18.78 16.02
N ARG A 796 -29.50 -19.02 15.14
CA ARG A 796 -28.60 -17.95 14.69
C ARG A 796 -29.37 -16.86 13.96
N ALA A 797 -30.24 -17.24 13.02
CA ALA A 797 -31.10 -16.31 12.31
C ALA A 797 -32.01 -15.51 13.28
N TYR A 798 -32.55 -16.15 14.32
CA TYR A 798 -33.32 -15.45 15.36
C TYR A 798 -32.44 -14.49 16.18
N SER A 799 -31.26 -14.91 16.66
CA SER A 799 -30.37 -14.08 17.48
C SER A 799 -29.95 -12.77 16.80
N LEU A 800 -29.77 -12.80 15.48
CA LEU A 800 -29.43 -11.62 14.68
C LEU A 800 -30.63 -10.70 14.41
N SER A 801 -31.84 -11.15 14.69
CA SER A 801 -33.08 -10.49 14.27
C SER A 801 -33.67 -9.58 15.35
N SER A 802 -34.50 -8.66 14.92
CA SER A 802 -35.28 -7.78 15.77
C SER A 802 -36.21 -8.48 16.74
N PHE A 803 -36.57 -9.73 16.46
CA PHE A 803 -37.42 -10.55 17.33
C PHE A 803 -36.72 -11.08 18.58
N ALA A 804 -35.39 -10.98 18.61
CA ALA A 804 -34.56 -11.34 19.74
C ALA A 804 -34.17 -10.10 20.58
N GLN A 805 -34.79 -8.94 20.30
CA GLN A 805 -34.44 -7.67 20.92
C GLN A 805 -35.66 -6.95 21.50
N SER A 806 -35.44 -6.20 22.58
CA SER A 806 -36.49 -5.46 23.30
C SER A 806 -36.81 -4.13 22.62
N GLN A 807 -37.48 -4.20 21.47
CA GLN A 807 -37.67 -3.07 20.57
C GLN A 807 -39.05 -3.08 19.87
N PRO A 808 -39.45 -1.99 19.19
CA PRO A 808 -40.68 -1.97 18.41
C PRO A 808 -40.48 -2.64 17.04
N ILE A 809 -41.49 -3.37 16.56
CA ILE A 809 -41.52 -3.95 15.21
C ILE A 809 -42.84 -3.66 14.49
N ILE A 810 -42.84 -3.75 13.16
CA ILE A 810 -44.02 -3.48 12.30
C ILE A 810 -44.33 -4.72 11.46
N ASP A 811 -45.60 -5.10 11.41
CA ASP A 811 -46.16 -6.19 10.59
C ASP A 811 -45.48 -7.55 10.76
N GLY A 812 -44.84 -7.78 11.90
CA GLY A 812 -44.06 -9.00 12.12
C GLY A 812 -42.88 -9.11 11.15
N LEU A 813 -42.25 -7.99 10.79
CA LEU A 813 -41.07 -7.92 9.95
C LEU A 813 -39.82 -7.56 10.75
N ASN A 814 -38.70 -8.16 10.36
CA ASN A 814 -37.36 -7.83 10.88
C ASN A 814 -36.92 -6.44 10.40
N GLN A 815 -36.08 -5.71 11.15
CA GLN A 815 -35.25 -4.68 10.53
C GLN A 815 -34.29 -5.35 9.52
N ASN A 816 -33.75 -4.58 8.57
CA ASN A 816 -32.95 -5.12 7.47
C ASN A 816 -31.94 -4.09 6.95
N ARG A 817 -31.00 -3.71 7.83
CA ARG A 817 -29.83 -2.88 7.52
C ARG A 817 -28.72 -3.72 6.88
N ALA A 818 -28.57 -4.98 7.28
CA ALA A 818 -27.51 -5.90 6.82
C ALA A 818 -27.45 -6.11 5.30
N ALA A 819 -28.55 -5.89 4.57
CA ALA A 819 -28.64 -6.13 3.13
C ALA A 819 -27.93 -5.08 2.25
N GLN A 820 -27.31 -4.04 2.81
CA GLN A 820 -26.39 -3.12 2.10
C GLN A 820 -24.97 -3.29 2.62
N ASN A 821 -23.97 -3.27 1.72
CA ASN A 821 -22.56 -3.39 2.09
C ASN A 821 -22.18 -2.32 3.14
N ALA A 822 -21.84 -2.77 4.35
CA ALA A 822 -21.72 -2.03 5.62
C ALA A 822 -20.65 -0.92 5.70
N THR A 823 -20.04 -0.49 4.59
CA THR A 823 -19.01 0.56 4.62
C THR A 823 -19.57 1.98 4.57
N GLU A 824 -20.79 2.16 4.07
CA GLU A 824 -21.41 3.50 3.92
C GLU A 824 -22.16 3.97 5.18
N ASP A 825 -22.37 3.10 6.17
CA ASP A 825 -23.31 3.32 7.28
C ASP A 825 -22.68 3.69 8.63
N ARG A 826 -21.37 3.97 8.66
CA ARG A 826 -20.65 4.45 9.88
C ARG A 826 -21.02 5.89 10.27
N ILE A 827 -22.07 6.46 9.69
CA ILE A 827 -22.55 7.80 10.00
C ILE A 827 -23.46 7.70 11.22
N ALA A 828 -23.07 8.35 12.30
CA ALA A 828 -23.85 8.41 13.52
C ALA A 828 -25.29 8.90 13.25
N ALA A 829 -26.28 8.06 13.59
CA ALA A 829 -27.67 8.49 13.59
C ALA A 829 -27.89 9.51 14.71
N PRO A 830 -28.64 10.59 14.47
CA PRO A 830 -28.83 11.64 15.47
C PRO A 830 -29.71 11.13 16.63
N VAL A 831 -29.07 10.87 17.78
CA VAL A 831 -29.78 10.60 19.04
C VAL A 831 -30.13 11.92 19.72
N VAL A 832 -31.41 12.14 20.00
CA VAL A 832 -31.83 13.28 20.81
C VAL A 832 -31.52 12.97 22.27
N TRP A 833 -30.73 13.82 22.92
CA TRP A 833 -30.28 13.58 24.30
C TRP A 833 -30.44 14.79 25.22
N ARG A 834 -30.90 14.53 26.45
CA ARG A 834 -30.94 15.45 27.58
C ARG A 834 -30.70 14.70 28.88
N THR A 835 -29.97 15.30 29.81
CA THR A 835 -29.74 14.74 31.15
C THR A 835 -29.86 15.83 32.21
N SER A 836 -30.35 15.46 33.39
CA SER A 836 -30.49 16.31 34.57
C SER A 836 -30.40 15.49 35.85
N ALA A 837 -30.45 16.16 37.01
CA ALA A 837 -30.51 15.47 38.31
C ALA A 837 -31.82 14.69 38.52
N LEU A 838 -32.92 15.07 37.84
CA LEU A 838 -34.24 14.47 38.05
C LEU A 838 -34.62 13.47 36.97
N TYR A 839 -34.10 13.64 35.76
CA TYR A 839 -34.42 12.78 34.64
C TYR A 839 -33.37 12.81 33.53
N ASP A 840 -33.37 11.76 32.72
CA ASP A 840 -32.75 11.73 31.41
C ASP A 840 -33.80 11.52 30.32
N TYR A 841 -33.51 11.98 29.11
CA TYR A 841 -34.33 11.78 27.93
C TYR A 841 -33.45 11.42 26.74
N ALA A 842 -33.77 10.31 26.10
CA ALA A 842 -33.17 9.85 24.86
C ALA A 842 -34.25 9.57 23.82
N ALA A 843 -33.97 9.85 22.54
CA ALA A 843 -34.80 9.36 21.46
C ALA A 843 -33.99 9.02 20.20
N GLY A 844 -34.37 7.92 19.55
CA GLY A 844 -33.82 7.46 18.28
C GLY A 844 -34.92 7.05 17.33
N SER A 845 -34.61 6.95 16.04
CA SER A 845 -35.55 6.58 14.99
C SER A 845 -35.03 5.47 14.08
N TYR A 846 -35.96 4.71 13.48
CA TYR A 846 -35.71 3.71 12.44
C TYR A 846 -36.71 3.88 11.29
N GLY A 847 -36.25 3.69 10.06
CA GLY A 847 -37.01 3.82 8.81
C GLY A 847 -36.92 5.21 8.16
N ALA A 848 -36.28 6.18 8.83
CA ALA A 848 -36.11 7.54 8.35
C ALA A 848 -34.89 7.70 7.43
N GLU A 849 -33.90 6.83 7.60
CA GLU A 849 -32.61 6.91 6.90
C GLU A 849 -32.52 5.82 5.82
N ALA A 850 -31.54 5.91 4.92
CA ALA A 850 -31.13 4.80 4.07
C ALA A 850 -29.86 4.23 4.72
N PRO A 851 -29.68 2.90 4.89
CA PRO A 851 -30.41 1.73 4.35
C PRO A 851 -31.76 1.33 4.96
N GLU A 852 -32.26 1.99 6.00
CA GLU A 852 -33.28 1.40 6.87
C GLU A 852 -34.57 0.95 6.14
N GLY A 853 -35.02 -0.28 6.44
CA GLY A 853 -36.24 -0.88 5.90
C GLY A 853 -36.64 -2.17 6.63
N TRP A 854 -37.85 -2.64 6.40
CA TRP A 854 -38.44 -3.77 7.11
C TRP A 854 -38.60 -4.99 6.19
N GLY A 855 -38.19 -6.16 6.68
CA GLY A 855 -38.28 -7.44 5.99
C GLY A 855 -37.35 -7.58 4.78
N PRO A 856 -37.38 -8.74 4.09
CA PRO A 856 -36.47 -9.03 2.97
C PRO A 856 -36.62 -8.05 1.79
N ASN A 857 -37.82 -7.46 1.64
CA ASN A 857 -38.11 -6.48 0.58
C ASN A 857 -37.83 -5.03 1.00
N ARG A 858 -37.29 -4.80 2.21
CA ARG A 858 -36.95 -3.48 2.75
C ARG A 858 -38.10 -2.47 2.65
N LEU A 859 -39.29 -2.91 3.07
CA LEU A 859 -40.50 -2.09 3.08
C LEU A 859 -40.31 -0.89 4.02
N LYS A 860 -40.97 0.23 3.72
CA LYS A 860 -41.01 1.42 4.57
C LYS A 860 -42.45 1.74 4.99
N PRO A 861 -43.09 0.90 5.82
CA PRO A 861 -44.48 1.12 6.24
C PRO A 861 -44.62 2.37 7.12
N ALA A 862 -43.67 2.59 8.03
CA ALA A 862 -43.64 3.76 8.90
C ALA A 862 -42.20 4.14 9.30
N VAL A 863 -42.03 5.38 9.74
CA VAL A 863 -40.90 5.79 10.58
C VAL A 863 -41.25 5.50 12.03
N THR A 864 -40.42 4.73 12.71
CA THR A 864 -40.56 4.44 14.13
C THR A 864 -39.62 5.33 14.92
N THR A 865 -40.12 5.99 15.98
CA THR A 865 -39.29 6.74 16.92
C THR A 865 -39.55 6.25 18.33
N ARG A 866 -38.50 5.86 19.04
CA ARG A 866 -38.59 5.47 20.45
C ARG A 866 -38.07 6.60 21.32
N HIS A 867 -38.89 7.02 22.25
CA HIS A 867 -38.57 7.99 23.29
C HIS A 867 -38.45 7.26 24.63
N VAL A 868 -37.37 7.53 25.36
CA VAL A 868 -37.15 6.99 26.71
C VAL A 868 -36.90 8.14 27.66
N PHE A 869 -37.79 8.28 28.65
CA PHE A 869 -37.58 9.15 29.81
C PHE A 869 -37.19 8.30 30.99
N PHE A 870 -35.98 8.47 31.51
CA PHE A 870 -35.60 7.89 32.78
C PHE A 870 -35.87 8.89 33.90
N VAL A 871 -36.88 8.62 34.70
CA VAL A 871 -37.28 9.38 35.89
C VAL A 871 -36.52 8.81 37.09
N LYS A 872 -35.52 9.56 37.54
CA LYS A 872 -34.60 9.08 38.57
C LYS A 872 -35.33 8.93 39.93
N PRO A 873 -35.05 7.88 40.72
CA PRO A 873 -34.01 6.88 40.44
C PRO A 873 -34.49 5.60 39.73
N ASP A 874 -35.77 5.23 39.71
CA ASP A 874 -36.17 3.86 39.26
C ASP A 874 -37.42 3.77 38.38
N GLY A 875 -37.70 4.83 37.62
CA GLY A 875 -38.85 4.88 36.73
C GLY A 875 -38.45 5.16 35.29
N TRP A 876 -39.05 4.47 34.32
CA TRP A 876 -38.87 4.77 32.90
C TRP A 876 -40.22 4.95 32.21
N VAL A 877 -40.34 5.94 31.33
CA VAL A 877 -41.48 6.12 30.43
C VAL A 877 -40.97 5.91 29.01
N VAL A 878 -41.46 4.86 28.36
CA VAL A 878 -41.11 4.48 26.99
C VAL A 878 -42.29 4.82 26.10
N ILE A 879 -42.05 5.58 25.02
CA ILE A 879 -43.08 5.94 24.05
C ILE A 879 -42.57 5.56 22.66
N ASP A 880 -43.31 4.68 21.98
CA ASP A 880 -43.04 4.26 20.61
C ASP A 880 -44.04 4.96 19.67
N ASP A 881 -43.50 5.82 18.82
CA ASP A 881 -44.22 6.58 17.80
C ASP A 881 -44.04 5.93 16.45
N PHE A 882 -45.15 5.68 15.75
CA PHE A 882 -45.15 5.13 14.40
C PHE A 882 -45.82 6.12 13.47
N ARG A 883 -45.02 6.72 12.57
CA ARG A 883 -45.52 7.64 11.54
C ARG A 883 -45.64 6.91 10.22
N VAL A 884 -46.87 6.67 9.78
CA VAL A 884 -47.16 5.90 8.57
C VAL A 884 -46.68 6.63 7.33
N LEU A 885 -46.12 5.88 6.38
CA LEU A 885 -45.60 6.39 5.11
C LEU A 885 -46.42 5.95 3.89
N ASP A 886 -47.06 4.78 3.94
CA ASP A 886 -47.82 4.20 2.81
C ASP A 886 -49.35 4.37 2.92
N GLY A 887 -49.83 4.90 4.05
CA GLY A 887 -51.25 5.11 4.35
C GLY A 887 -52.02 3.83 4.71
N GLY A 888 -51.33 2.70 4.87
CA GLY A 888 -51.91 1.40 5.15
C GLY A 888 -52.39 1.20 6.59
N ALA A 889 -53.04 0.04 6.80
CA ALA A 889 -53.25 -0.50 8.14
C ALA A 889 -52.06 -1.41 8.48
N HIS A 890 -51.48 -1.22 9.66
CA HIS A 890 -50.33 -1.98 10.13
C HIS A 890 -50.58 -2.55 11.52
N THR A 891 -49.84 -3.61 11.85
CA THR A 891 -49.72 -4.13 13.20
C THR A 891 -48.41 -3.66 13.81
N TYR A 892 -48.52 -2.84 14.84
CA TYR A 892 -47.38 -2.36 15.62
C TYR A 892 -47.21 -3.22 16.84
N THR A 893 -45.97 -3.60 17.14
CA THR A 893 -45.66 -4.47 18.27
C THR A 893 -44.56 -3.87 19.13
N GLY A 894 -44.77 -3.79 20.45
CA GLY A 894 -43.70 -3.56 21.42
C GLY A 894 -43.22 -4.87 22.04
N LEU A 895 -41.93 -5.18 21.92
CA LEU A 895 -41.30 -6.37 22.50
C LEU A 895 -40.44 -6.03 23.72
N PHE A 896 -40.52 -6.87 24.76
CA PHE A 896 -39.65 -6.82 25.94
C PHE A 896 -39.23 -8.22 26.36
N HIS A 897 -37.92 -8.51 26.32
CA HIS A 897 -37.31 -9.77 26.74
C HIS A 897 -36.91 -9.68 28.20
N LEU A 898 -37.43 -10.57 29.03
CA LEU A 898 -37.42 -10.43 30.48
C LEU A 898 -36.51 -11.46 31.12
N ASN A 899 -35.62 -10.99 31.99
CA ASN A 899 -34.67 -11.86 32.69
C ASN A 899 -35.30 -12.49 33.94
N ASP A 900 -36.26 -13.37 33.71
CA ASP A 900 -37.01 -14.05 34.77
C ASP A 900 -37.45 -15.44 34.30
N ASP A 901 -37.83 -16.33 35.21
CA ASP A 901 -38.49 -17.58 34.86
C ASP A 901 -40.00 -17.36 34.65
N THR A 902 -40.62 -16.44 35.40
CA THR A 902 -42.08 -16.21 35.35
C THR A 902 -42.45 -14.74 35.12
N ALA A 903 -43.63 -14.55 34.53
CA ALA A 903 -44.17 -13.24 34.19
C ALA A 903 -45.64 -13.19 34.59
N VAL A 904 -46.00 -12.32 35.54
CA VAL A 904 -47.35 -12.23 36.09
C VAL A 904 -48.12 -11.12 35.38
N VAL A 905 -49.19 -11.48 34.68
CA VAL A 905 -50.05 -10.56 33.93
C VAL A 905 -51.34 -10.27 34.70
N ASP A 906 -51.63 -9.00 34.94
CA ASP A 906 -52.94 -8.53 35.37
C ASP A 906 -53.83 -8.31 34.14
N ALA A 907 -54.84 -9.16 33.95
CA ALA A 907 -55.74 -9.11 32.81
C ALA A 907 -56.58 -7.81 32.74
N ALA A 908 -56.89 -7.19 33.88
CA ALA A 908 -57.74 -6.00 33.92
C ALA A 908 -56.96 -4.76 33.47
N THR A 909 -55.71 -4.63 33.90
CA THR A 909 -54.84 -3.48 33.58
C THR A 909 -53.90 -3.73 32.40
N GLN A 910 -53.77 -4.99 31.96
CA GLN A 910 -52.72 -5.46 31.04
C GLN A 910 -51.30 -5.12 31.52
N ARG A 911 -51.14 -4.99 32.83
CA ARG A 911 -49.84 -4.79 33.49
C ARG A 911 -49.12 -6.13 33.60
N LEU A 912 -47.80 -6.07 33.48
CA LEU A 912 -46.90 -7.20 33.67
C LEU A 912 -45.95 -6.94 34.84
N THR A 913 -45.69 -7.94 35.67
CA THR A 913 -44.65 -7.89 36.71
C THR A 913 -43.74 -9.11 36.61
N VAL A 914 -42.43 -8.88 36.72
CA VAL A 914 -41.39 -9.92 36.78
C VAL A 914 -40.56 -9.75 38.05
N GLN A 915 -40.27 -10.86 38.73
CA GLN A 915 -39.45 -10.92 39.94
C GLN A 915 -38.97 -12.36 40.18
N ILE A 916 -37.64 -12.55 40.23
CA ILE A 916 -37.05 -13.84 40.59
C ILE A 916 -37.21 -14.04 42.09
N ASN A 917 -38.01 -15.01 42.49
CA ASN A 917 -38.26 -15.36 43.89
C ASN A 917 -37.19 -16.30 44.44
N ALA A 918 -37.05 -16.34 45.76
CA ALA A 918 -36.21 -17.35 46.41
C ALA A 918 -36.69 -18.77 46.02
N GLY A 919 -35.77 -19.60 45.51
CA GLY A 919 -36.05 -20.93 45.00
C GLY A 919 -36.26 -21.01 43.48
N GLU A 920 -36.38 -19.88 42.79
CA GLU A 920 -36.46 -19.84 41.32
C GLU A 920 -35.06 -19.79 40.69
N VAL A 921 -34.93 -20.29 39.47
CA VAL A 921 -33.68 -20.22 38.71
C VAL A 921 -33.56 -18.82 38.13
N ASP A 922 -32.46 -18.13 38.42
CA ASP A 922 -32.10 -16.90 37.71
C ASP A 922 -31.72 -17.23 36.27
N PRO A 923 -32.42 -16.67 35.27
CA PRO A 923 -32.06 -16.67 33.88
C PRO A 923 -30.58 -16.80 33.65
N PHE A 924 -29.96 -15.73 34.12
CA PHE A 924 -28.68 -15.16 33.78
C PHE A 924 -27.56 -15.91 34.47
N THR A 925 -27.65 -16.04 35.79
CA THR A 925 -26.60 -16.75 36.55
C THR A 925 -26.75 -18.27 36.51
N ARG A 926 -27.87 -18.80 36.01
CA ARG A 926 -28.21 -20.24 35.99
C ARG A 926 -28.20 -20.88 37.37
N ALA A 927 -28.39 -20.07 38.40
CA ALA A 927 -28.35 -20.51 39.78
C ALA A 927 -29.75 -20.37 40.38
N VAL A 928 -30.13 -21.33 41.21
CA VAL A 928 -31.31 -21.17 42.05
C VAL A 928 -31.04 -20.01 42.99
N SER A 929 -31.85 -18.95 42.89
CA SER A 929 -31.71 -17.78 43.74
C SER A 929 -32.05 -18.17 45.17
N THR A 930 -31.14 -17.91 46.10
CA THR A 930 -31.37 -18.16 47.54
C THR A 930 -32.19 -17.07 48.21
N THR A 931 -32.39 -15.94 47.51
CA THR A 931 -33.12 -14.76 47.98
C THR A 931 -34.05 -14.26 46.89
N THR A 932 -35.11 -13.57 47.27
CA THR A 932 -35.94 -12.82 46.33
C THR A 932 -35.12 -11.65 45.77
N ARG A 933 -35.20 -11.43 44.46
CA ARG A 933 -34.50 -10.37 43.73
C ARG A 933 -35.39 -9.13 43.56
N PRO A 934 -34.84 -7.99 43.13
CA PRO A 934 -35.64 -6.84 42.70
C PRO A 934 -36.71 -7.23 41.67
N SER A 935 -37.77 -6.43 41.58
CA SER A 935 -38.87 -6.64 40.63
C SER A 935 -38.94 -5.53 39.60
N LEU A 936 -39.45 -5.83 38.40
CA LEU A 936 -39.83 -4.83 37.40
C LEU A 936 -41.31 -4.97 37.05
N THR A 937 -42.02 -3.85 37.03
CA THR A 937 -43.41 -3.77 36.54
C THR A 937 -43.48 -2.94 35.26
N ILE A 938 -44.17 -3.46 34.23
CA ILE A 938 -44.44 -2.81 32.95
C ILE A 938 -45.95 -2.55 32.86
N THR A 939 -46.37 -1.28 32.82
CA THR A 939 -47.79 -0.91 32.64
C THR A 939 -47.97 -0.19 31.30
N PRO A 940 -48.75 -0.75 30.35
CA PRO A 940 -49.01 -0.09 29.08
C PRO A 940 -50.06 1.01 29.20
N LEU A 941 -49.96 2.03 28.35
CA LEU A 941 -51.09 2.88 28.05
C LEU A 941 -52.10 2.08 27.22
N ARG A 942 -53.31 1.91 27.76
CA ARG A 942 -54.36 1.13 27.11
C ARG A 942 -54.90 1.84 25.87
N ASN A 943 -54.48 1.39 24.70
CA ASN A 943 -55.10 1.73 23.43
C ASN A 943 -56.29 0.81 23.15
N SER A 944 -57.31 1.34 22.46
CA SER A 944 -58.43 0.51 21.99
C SER A 944 -57.90 -0.54 21.02
N GLY A 945 -58.16 -1.82 21.29
CA GLY A 945 -57.69 -2.94 20.47
C GLY A 945 -56.27 -3.41 20.76
N GLN A 946 -55.56 -2.81 21.72
CA GLN A 946 -54.23 -3.29 22.12
C GLN A 946 -54.32 -4.55 22.99
N THR A 947 -53.48 -5.53 22.68
CA THR A 947 -53.39 -6.81 23.42
C THR A 947 -52.01 -6.97 24.05
N LEU A 948 -51.93 -7.79 25.09
CA LEU A 948 -50.67 -8.26 25.71
C LEU A 948 -50.67 -9.78 25.66
N SER A 949 -49.57 -10.35 25.16
CA SER A 949 -49.26 -11.78 25.26
C SER A 949 -47.83 -11.98 25.80
N VAL A 950 -47.59 -13.13 26.43
CA VAL A 950 -46.25 -13.52 26.92
C VAL A 950 -45.88 -14.85 26.29
N VAL A 951 -44.73 -14.88 25.62
CA VAL A 951 -44.17 -16.06 24.96
C VAL A 951 -42.91 -16.49 25.70
N LYS A 952 -42.69 -17.79 25.88
CA LYS A 952 -41.49 -18.33 26.52
C LYS A 952 -41.08 -19.62 25.82
N GLY A 953 -39.88 -19.65 25.24
CA GLY A 953 -39.32 -20.83 24.59
C GLY A 953 -40.12 -21.36 23.39
N GLN A 954 -40.69 -20.47 22.57
CA GLN A 954 -41.52 -20.88 21.43
C GLN A 954 -40.65 -21.22 20.22
N GLU A 955 -40.97 -22.31 19.55
CA GLU A 955 -40.30 -22.78 18.32
C GLU A 955 -41.17 -22.56 17.07
N THR A 956 -42.49 -22.67 17.20
CA THR A 956 -43.46 -22.58 16.08
C THR A 956 -44.64 -21.67 16.42
N PRO A 957 -45.25 -20.96 15.44
CA PRO A 957 -44.85 -20.89 14.03
C PRO A 957 -43.58 -20.04 13.79
N THR A 958 -43.18 -19.25 14.79
CA THR A 958 -41.96 -18.42 14.78
C THR A 958 -41.20 -18.58 16.09
N ILE A 959 -39.87 -18.58 16.01
CA ILE A 959 -39.00 -18.65 17.19
C ILE A 959 -39.13 -17.35 17.99
N SER A 960 -39.35 -17.47 19.30
CA SER A 960 -39.45 -16.31 20.22
C SER A 960 -39.29 -16.75 21.68
N GLY A 961 -38.86 -15.83 22.55
CA GLY A 961 -38.73 -16.11 23.97
C GLY A 961 -37.53 -16.97 24.31
N TRP A 962 -36.41 -16.73 23.61
CA TRP A 962 -35.14 -17.41 23.85
C TRP A 962 -34.03 -16.40 24.09
N ARG A 963 -33.05 -16.83 24.88
CA ARG A 963 -31.75 -16.17 25.05
C ARG A 963 -30.64 -17.18 24.87
N PHE A 964 -29.46 -16.67 24.61
CA PHE A 964 -28.31 -17.48 24.24
C PHE A 964 -27.08 -17.10 25.04
N GLU A 965 -26.23 -18.10 25.26
CA GLU A 965 -24.95 -17.90 25.95
C GLU A 965 -24.01 -19.06 25.61
N LYS A 966 -22.71 -18.76 25.55
CA LYS A 966 -21.65 -19.75 25.36
C LYS A 966 -21.01 -20.10 26.69
N ASP A 967 -20.99 -21.40 27.03
CA ASP A 967 -20.04 -21.92 28.01
C ASP A 967 -18.86 -22.61 27.30
N THR A 968 -18.88 -23.93 27.22
CA THR A 968 -18.08 -24.75 26.30
C THR A 968 -18.77 -24.92 24.94
N THR A 969 -20.10 -24.91 24.91
CA THR A 969 -20.92 -24.94 23.70
C THR A 969 -22.02 -23.88 23.78
N TRP A 970 -22.61 -23.51 22.64
CA TRP A 970 -23.74 -22.59 22.63
C TRP A 970 -24.99 -23.25 23.20
N LYS A 971 -25.66 -22.56 24.12
CA LYS A 971 -26.89 -23.01 24.77
C LYS A 971 -27.99 -21.98 24.58
N LYS A 972 -29.23 -22.47 24.49
CA LYS A 972 -30.44 -21.66 24.48
C LYS A 972 -31.21 -21.84 25.77
N TRP A 973 -31.80 -20.77 26.28
CA TRP A 973 -32.62 -20.78 27.49
C TRP A 973 -33.94 -20.06 27.24
N PRO A 974 -35.08 -20.64 27.69
CA PRO A 974 -36.38 -20.02 27.49
C PRO A 974 -36.58 -18.87 28.48
N ILE A 975 -36.94 -17.69 27.98
CA ILE A 975 -37.27 -16.51 28.80
C ILE A 975 -38.63 -15.93 28.42
N PRO A 976 -39.39 -15.36 29.38
CA PRO A 976 -40.59 -14.62 29.07
C PRO A 976 -40.29 -13.43 28.17
N THR A 977 -41.04 -13.30 27.09
CA THR A 977 -41.02 -12.16 26.18
C THR A 977 -42.42 -11.59 26.09
N ALA A 978 -42.59 -10.37 26.57
CA ALA A 978 -43.86 -9.66 26.51
C ALA A 978 -44.02 -9.03 25.13
N ARG A 979 -45.20 -9.22 24.56
CA ARG A 979 -45.59 -8.73 23.25
C ARG A 979 -46.87 -7.93 23.37
N PHE A 980 -46.77 -6.63 23.11
CA PHE A 980 -47.90 -5.71 23.04
C PHE A 980 -48.24 -5.44 21.58
N ASP A 981 -49.42 -5.83 21.10
CA ASP A 981 -49.82 -5.64 19.69
C ASP A 981 -50.94 -4.61 19.57
N LEU A 982 -50.86 -3.76 18.53
CA LEU A 982 -51.90 -2.81 18.15
C LEU A 982 -52.02 -2.78 16.62
N THR A 983 -53.19 -3.17 16.10
CA THR A 983 -53.51 -3.03 14.67
C THR A 983 -54.37 -1.79 14.46
N THR A 984 -53.91 -0.86 13.63
CA THR A 984 -54.65 0.37 13.33
C THR A 984 -54.25 0.97 11.98
N THR A 985 -55.04 1.93 11.49
CA THR A 985 -54.78 2.68 10.25
C THR A 985 -54.24 4.07 10.59
N GLY A 986 -53.18 4.48 9.89
CA GLY A 986 -52.51 5.75 10.14
C GLY A 986 -51.57 5.73 11.35
N ASP A 987 -51.11 6.91 11.75
CA ASP A 987 -50.13 7.06 12.82
C ASP A 987 -50.59 6.39 14.13
N ALA A 988 -49.67 5.67 14.76
CA ALA A 988 -49.93 4.97 16.01
C ALA A 988 -48.94 5.41 17.08
N ARG A 989 -49.37 5.28 18.34
CA ARG A 989 -48.51 5.51 19.48
C ARG A 989 -48.80 4.52 20.59
N MET A 990 -47.75 3.89 21.06
CA MET A 990 -47.76 2.99 22.21
C MET A 990 -46.89 3.59 23.31
N ALA A 991 -47.31 3.47 24.56
CA ALA A 991 -46.53 4.00 25.68
C ALA A 991 -46.55 3.01 26.84
N TYR A 992 -45.48 2.99 27.61
CA TYR A 992 -45.27 2.08 28.73
C TYR A 992 -44.61 2.85 29.87
N VAL A 993 -45.01 2.55 31.10
CA VAL A 993 -44.23 2.91 32.30
C VAL A 993 -43.60 1.67 32.89
N LEU A 994 -42.28 1.70 33.04
CA LEU A 994 -41.47 0.69 33.70
C LEU A 994 -41.11 1.20 35.10
N ALA A 995 -41.31 0.39 36.13
CA ALA A 995 -40.97 0.77 37.51
C ALA A 995 -40.27 -0.39 38.20
N ALA A 996 -39.01 -0.17 38.61
CA ALA A 996 -38.27 -1.14 39.41
C ALA A 996 -38.53 -0.94 40.90
N ALA A 997 -38.48 -2.03 41.66
CA ALA A 997 -38.58 -2.01 43.12
C ALA A 997 -37.49 -2.90 43.73
N PRO A 998 -36.86 -2.50 44.85
CA PRO A 998 -35.86 -3.32 45.51
C PRO A 998 -36.51 -4.58 46.07
N ALA A 999 -35.71 -5.66 46.20
CA ALA A 999 -36.14 -6.95 46.71
C ALA A 999 -36.86 -6.90 48.08
N SER A 1000 -36.55 -5.89 48.90
CA SER A 1000 -37.14 -5.68 50.23
C SER A 1000 -38.53 -5.03 50.20
N SER A 1001 -39.08 -4.73 49.02
CA SER A 1001 -40.35 -4.03 48.87
C SER A 1001 -41.29 -4.76 47.92
N ALA A 1002 -42.58 -4.47 48.05
CA ALA A 1002 -43.57 -4.95 47.08
C ALA A 1002 -43.32 -4.31 45.69
N PRO A 1003 -43.65 -5.01 44.58
CA PRO A 1003 -43.58 -4.43 43.25
C PRO A 1003 -44.36 -3.11 43.15
N ARG A 1004 -43.76 -2.12 42.47
CA ARG A 1004 -44.42 -0.84 42.23
C ARG A 1004 -45.54 -1.02 41.20
N LEU A 1005 -46.67 -0.36 41.42
CA LEU A 1005 -47.85 -0.48 40.56
C LEU A 1005 -48.12 0.84 39.82
N PRO A 1006 -47.29 1.23 38.85
CA PRO A 1006 -47.42 2.51 38.19
C PRO A 1006 -48.70 2.60 37.36
N THR A 1007 -49.22 3.81 37.17
CA THR A 1007 -50.35 4.09 36.29
C THR A 1007 -49.91 5.01 35.16
N ILE A 1008 -50.56 4.88 34.01
CA ILE A 1008 -50.31 5.72 32.84
C ILE A 1008 -51.63 6.05 32.16
N THR A 1009 -51.85 7.33 31.86
CA THR A 1009 -53.05 7.84 31.20
C THR A 1009 -52.67 8.86 30.14
N ARG A 1010 -53.55 9.08 29.16
CA ARG A 1010 -53.37 10.14 28.15
C ARG A 1010 -53.51 11.50 28.83
N ALA A 1011 -52.56 12.40 28.60
CA ALA A 1011 -52.66 13.79 29.05
C ALA A 1011 -53.37 14.66 28.00
N ALA A 1012 -54.07 15.70 28.48
CA ALA A 1012 -54.58 16.75 27.59
C ALA A 1012 -53.39 17.53 26.98
N THR A 1013 -53.45 17.79 25.68
CA THR A 1013 -52.34 18.39 24.92
C THR A 1013 -52.81 19.53 24.02
N SER A 1014 -51.89 20.42 23.65
CA SER A 1014 -52.11 21.39 22.58
C SER A 1014 -51.86 20.75 21.22
N ALA A 1015 -52.39 21.36 20.15
CA ALA A 1015 -52.16 20.91 18.78
C ALA A 1015 -50.66 20.71 18.51
N GLY A 1016 -50.28 19.55 17.95
CA GLY A 1016 -48.89 19.24 17.63
C GLY A 1016 -48.07 18.60 18.76
N THR A 1017 -48.69 18.19 19.88
CA THR A 1017 -48.00 17.48 20.98
C THR A 1017 -48.77 16.25 21.41
N TYR A 1018 -48.06 15.30 22.03
CA TYR A 1018 -48.64 14.17 22.72
C TYR A 1018 -48.13 14.09 24.15
N GLY A 1019 -48.98 13.61 25.06
CA GLY A 1019 -48.67 13.57 26.46
C GLY A 1019 -49.19 12.35 27.18
N VAL A 1020 -48.42 11.90 28.17
CA VAL A 1020 -48.83 10.88 29.13
C VAL A 1020 -48.67 11.43 30.54
N THR A 1021 -49.66 11.18 31.39
CA THR A 1021 -49.55 11.38 32.84
C THR A 1021 -49.28 10.04 33.49
N VAL A 1022 -48.20 9.98 34.27
CA VAL A 1022 -47.68 8.77 34.89
C VAL A 1022 -47.56 8.97 36.39
N SER A 1023 -47.99 7.98 37.16
CA SER A 1023 -47.69 7.84 38.59
C SER A 1023 -46.83 6.59 38.77
N PHE A 1024 -45.82 6.64 39.64
CA PHE A 1024 -44.95 5.49 39.92
C PHE A 1024 -45.42 4.67 41.14
N GLY A 1025 -46.66 4.91 41.58
CA GLY A 1025 -47.33 4.16 42.65
C GLY A 1025 -47.35 4.87 44.00
N THR A 1026 -46.88 6.12 44.10
CA THR A 1026 -47.01 6.93 45.31
C THR A 1026 -48.13 7.97 45.13
N PRO A 1027 -49.17 8.03 45.99
CA PRO A 1027 -50.22 9.03 45.84
C PRO A 1027 -49.66 10.47 45.78
N GLY A 1028 -49.97 11.19 44.69
CA GLY A 1028 -49.49 12.56 44.46
C GLY A 1028 -48.17 12.69 43.67
N ASP A 1029 -47.58 11.59 43.20
CA ASP A 1029 -46.34 11.59 42.40
C ASP A 1029 -46.57 11.75 40.88
N GLU A 1030 -47.77 12.17 40.47
CA GLU A 1030 -48.15 12.29 39.07
C GLU A 1030 -47.25 13.28 38.32
N ARG A 1031 -46.66 12.81 37.23
CA ARG A 1031 -45.87 13.62 36.29
C ARG A 1031 -46.44 13.50 34.91
N THR A 1032 -46.56 14.63 34.22
CA THR A 1032 -46.93 14.67 32.81
C THR A 1032 -45.67 14.82 31.96
N PHE A 1033 -45.53 13.92 30.97
CA PHE A 1033 -44.46 13.91 29.98
C PHE A 1033 -45.05 14.29 28.63
N LEU A 1034 -44.42 15.26 27.95
CA LEU A 1034 -44.86 15.74 26.63
C LEU A 1034 -43.78 15.48 25.57
N VAL A 1035 -44.19 14.97 24.42
CA VAL A 1035 -43.36 14.82 23.20
C VAL A 1035 -43.99 15.62 22.04
N GLY A 1036 -43.16 16.32 21.27
CA GLY A 1036 -43.59 17.11 20.11
C GLY A 1036 -43.78 16.26 18.86
N LEU A 1037 -44.79 16.57 18.03
CA LEU A 1037 -45.06 15.87 16.77
C LEU A 1037 -44.24 16.49 15.62
N ASN A 1038 -43.72 15.66 14.70
CA ASN A 1038 -43.15 16.10 13.41
C ASN A 1038 -42.05 17.19 13.49
N GLY A 1039 -41.15 17.13 14.48
CA GLY A 1039 -40.10 18.13 14.64
C GLY A 1039 -40.61 19.51 15.11
N ALA A 1040 -41.91 19.67 15.38
CA ALA A 1040 -42.42 20.83 16.09
C ALA A 1040 -41.85 20.83 17.52
N ARG A 1041 -41.30 21.99 17.93
CA ARG A 1041 -40.85 22.21 19.30
C ARG A 1041 -42.05 21.98 20.24
N PRO A 1042 -41.88 21.26 21.35
CA PRO A 1042 -42.90 21.21 22.40
C PRO A 1042 -43.36 22.64 22.74
N SER A 1043 -44.63 22.86 23.04
CA SER A 1043 -45.18 24.17 23.42
C SER A 1043 -46.13 24.03 24.59
N TRP A 1044 -46.07 24.94 25.56
CA TRP A 1044 -46.96 24.95 26.73
C TRP A 1044 -47.22 26.38 27.21
N ASN A 1045 -48.48 26.71 27.55
CA ASN A 1045 -48.92 28.06 27.97
C ASN A 1045 -48.47 29.22 27.07
N GLY A 1046 -48.48 29.04 25.75
CA GLY A 1046 -48.12 30.11 24.79
C GLY A 1046 -46.62 30.35 24.65
N VAL A 1047 -45.76 29.56 25.29
CA VAL A 1047 -44.31 29.60 25.12
C VAL A 1047 -43.88 28.49 24.15
N THR A 1048 -43.27 28.90 23.03
CA THR A 1048 -42.62 28.00 22.07
C THR A 1048 -41.16 27.82 22.50
N PHE A 1049 -40.76 26.60 22.91
CA PHE A 1049 -39.41 26.38 23.45
C PHE A 1049 -38.35 26.38 22.36
N ALA A 1050 -37.20 27.01 22.60
CA ALA A 1050 -36.18 27.22 21.57
C ALA A 1050 -35.45 25.92 21.10
N SER A 1051 -35.77 24.77 21.70
CA SER A 1051 -35.22 23.44 21.37
C SER A 1051 -36.24 22.36 21.81
N PRO A 1052 -36.10 21.07 21.44
CA PRO A 1052 -36.98 19.99 21.88
C PRO A 1052 -36.83 19.74 23.40
N ALA A 1053 -37.37 20.66 24.19
CA ALA A 1053 -37.44 20.59 25.64
C ALA A 1053 -38.65 19.72 26.01
N ALA A 1054 -38.41 18.51 26.49
CA ALA A 1054 -39.43 17.75 27.17
C ALA A 1054 -39.82 18.48 28.47
N ILE A 1055 -41.11 18.72 28.65
CA ILE A 1055 -41.64 19.33 29.87
C ILE A 1055 -42.06 18.21 30.81
N ILE A 1056 -41.51 18.21 32.02
CA ILE A 1056 -41.98 17.41 33.16
C ILE A 1056 -42.65 18.39 34.12
N SER A 1057 -43.98 18.35 34.25
CA SER A 1057 -44.66 19.06 35.36
C SER A 1057 -45.04 18.08 36.45
N SER A 1058 -44.53 18.27 37.67
CA SER A 1058 -45.19 17.81 38.88
C SER A 1058 -46.24 18.85 39.27
N SER A 1059 -47.42 18.41 39.67
CA SER A 1059 -48.35 19.29 40.37
C SER A 1059 -47.67 19.89 41.61
N GLY A 1060 -47.65 21.22 41.70
CA GLY A 1060 -47.20 21.96 42.89
C GLY A 1060 -45.80 22.60 42.79
N ALA A 1061 -45.80 23.90 42.49
CA ALA A 1061 -44.82 24.92 42.85
C ALA A 1061 -43.32 24.55 42.84
N TYR A 1062 -42.65 24.86 41.73
CA TYR A 1062 -41.28 25.39 41.77
C TYR A 1062 -41.18 26.56 40.79
N THR A 1063 -40.86 27.74 41.31
CA THR A 1063 -40.45 28.91 40.55
C THR A 1063 -39.03 28.67 40.01
N TRP A 1064 -38.86 28.73 38.69
CA TRP A 1064 -37.59 28.95 38.02
C TRP A 1064 -37.56 30.38 37.48
#